data_AF-A0A1I3SJV5-F1
#
_entry.id   AF-A0A1I3SJV5-F1
#
_cell.length_a   1.000
_cell.length_b   1.000
_cell.length_c   1.000
_cell.angle_alpha   90.00
_cell.angle_beta   90.00
_cell.angle_gamma   90.00
#
_symmetry.space_group_name_H-M   'P 1'
#
loop_
_entity.id
_entity.type
_entity.pdbx_description
1 polymer ?
#
loop_
_entity_poly.entity_id
_entity_poly.type
_entity_poly.pdbx_seq_one_letter_code
_entity_poly.pdbx_strand_id
1 'polypeptide(L)'
;MTAAASIERDGGRLVLARYLEPLASYLADDTLTEIVVNRPGEIFVEGPNGWTRHEVAALTHTYLSHLATAAASHTRQDIGPEYPVVSTSLIGEERCQIVVPPAVPAGTISLTIRKPSTLTMNLDALDQVKLFDEVRSASDELDAGEHRLLALKETGQWREFLELAVRNRRNILISGATGSGKTTLSKALIAAIPAQERLLTIEDTAELVIPHQNCVRLLYAKDGQGVAKIGPRELLESSLRMRPDRILLQELRDGTAFFYLRNVNSGHPGSITTVHADSARLAFEQMTLLVKESAEGRTSIATISVRFCYISSTWSSRCRSAMAAIAFRKSTMTPFASATTPVKAARGTALVLFAGAVFLLVASNVLLLGLRLHDGGFHWSEIATGWPRYGADPRFDRWLTLSTLAGLVVVFGLLGAILRQRPLPLHGKARFASEREIKAAGLRSNDGLLLGRKDGKMLCFGGSEHVLLYAPTRAGKGVGYVIPNLLNWPGSVVALDVKKENWDRSAGFRAEHGQEVHLFDPLDESGRTARYNPLGYVRNDPADLYDDLQRIAVMLFPAESRGDPFWFEAARSSFVAIGGYVAETPGLPLTIGEILRQLSATQDLKTHFDKTIADRKAGPSPLSRHCITALNDFLAASENTLNSVRKTVTARLGLWLNPRIDAATSSNDFDLRQLRQTPMSIYLGVTPDNLDRMAPLLNLFFQQVVDLNTREPPEQNPKLNRKVLLLLDEFPALGNVNVLAKSVAFVAGYGIRLLTVIQSPAQLRCHLRDRGSAQLHDQPRR
;
A
#
# COMPACT_ATOMS: atom_id res chain seq x y z
N MET A 1 -2.39 18.89 34.59
CA MET A 1 -3.65 19.32 33.92
C MET A 1 -4.48 20.06 34.96
N THR A 2 -4.91 21.29 34.68
CA THR A 2 -5.46 22.26 35.64
C THR A 2 -6.97 22.08 35.87
N ALA A 3 -7.45 22.44 37.08
CA ALA A 3 -8.83 22.32 37.54
C ALA A 3 -9.89 23.05 36.66
N ALA A 4 -9.47 24.03 35.84
CA ALA A 4 -10.34 24.66 34.86
C ALA A 4 -10.78 23.68 33.75
N ALA A 5 -9.89 22.78 33.33
CA ALA A 5 -10.18 21.78 32.29
C ALA A 5 -11.10 20.65 32.79
N SER A 6 -11.22 20.43 34.10
CA SER A 6 -12.19 19.49 34.67
C SER A 6 -13.60 20.09 34.77
N ILE A 7 -13.71 21.38 35.10
CA ILE A 7 -15.01 22.09 35.20
C ILE A 7 -15.66 22.24 33.82
N GLU A 8 -14.90 22.61 32.78
CA GLU A 8 -15.41 22.65 31.39
C GLU A 8 -15.84 21.28 30.86
N ARG A 9 -15.13 20.21 31.25
CA ARG A 9 -15.47 18.83 30.86
C ARG A 9 -16.79 18.36 31.47
N ASP A 10 -17.08 18.71 32.72
CA ASP A 10 -18.34 18.35 33.38
C ASP A 10 -19.53 19.16 32.84
N GLY A 11 -19.33 20.44 32.50
CA GLY A 11 -20.38 21.29 31.93
C GLY A 11 -20.89 20.79 30.56
N GLY A 12 -19.97 20.47 29.62
CA GLY A 12 -20.35 19.95 28.31
C GLY A 12 -21.04 18.58 28.36
N ARG A 13 -20.65 17.75 29.33
CA ARG A 13 -21.29 16.44 29.57
C ARG A 13 -22.72 16.57 30.05
N LEU A 14 -22.99 17.50 30.98
CA LEU A 14 -24.33 17.79 31.49
C LEU A 14 -25.28 18.31 30.39
N VAL A 15 -24.77 19.20 29.52
CA VAL A 15 -25.54 19.74 28.39
C VAL A 15 -25.93 18.63 27.41
N LEU A 16 -24.97 17.79 27.01
CA LEU A 16 -25.26 16.66 26.12
C LEU A 16 -26.25 15.67 26.77
N ALA A 17 -26.18 15.44 28.09
CA ALA A 17 -27.08 14.51 28.78
C ALA A 17 -28.54 14.97 28.67
N ARG A 18 -28.77 16.28 28.79
CA ARG A 18 -30.10 16.88 28.62
C ARG A 18 -30.64 16.74 27.20
N TYR A 19 -29.78 16.85 26.19
CA TYR A 19 -30.19 16.65 24.79
C TYR A 19 -30.41 15.18 24.40
N LEU A 20 -29.93 14.22 25.21
CA LEU A 20 -30.15 12.80 24.99
C LEU A 20 -31.40 12.25 25.70
N GLU A 21 -32.08 13.06 26.51
CA GLU A 21 -33.25 12.63 27.30
C GLU A 21 -34.38 11.98 26.45
N PRO A 22 -34.78 12.50 25.27
CA PRO A 22 -35.77 11.84 24.42
C PRO A 22 -35.32 10.50 23.83
N LEU A 23 -34.01 10.24 23.83
CA LEU A 23 -33.40 9.00 23.36
C LEU A 23 -33.08 8.02 24.51
N ALA A 24 -33.25 8.45 25.77
CA ALA A 24 -32.74 7.73 26.94
C ALA A 24 -33.36 6.33 27.10
N SER A 25 -34.66 6.17 26.83
CA SER A 25 -35.33 4.86 26.90
C SER A 25 -34.76 3.86 25.89
N TYR A 26 -34.45 4.31 24.68
CA TYR A 26 -33.87 3.47 23.62
C TYR A 26 -32.38 3.19 23.90
N LEU A 27 -31.65 4.17 24.43
CA LEU A 27 -30.25 3.99 24.83
C LEU A 27 -30.13 2.97 25.97
N ALA A 28 -31.08 2.95 26.92
CA ALA A 28 -31.11 2.01 28.03
C ALA A 28 -31.55 0.58 27.64
N ASP A 29 -32.16 0.38 26.47
CA ASP A 29 -32.63 -0.94 26.02
C ASP A 29 -31.48 -1.75 25.40
N ASP A 30 -30.93 -2.70 26.16
CA ASP A 30 -29.81 -3.55 25.76
C ASP A 30 -30.12 -4.55 24.65
N THR A 31 -31.39 -4.70 24.27
CA THR A 31 -31.77 -5.51 23.11
C THR A 31 -31.52 -4.79 21.78
N LEU A 32 -31.36 -3.47 21.80
CA LEU A 32 -31.14 -2.65 20.62
C LEU A 32 -29.65 -2.52 20.28
N THR A 33 -29.33 -2.57 18.98
CA THR A 33 -27.98 -2.41 18.47
C THR A 33 -27.73 -1.01 17.89
N GLU A 34 -28.74 -0.43 17.25
CA GLU A 34 -28.65 0.84 16.54
C GLU A 34 -29.88 1.71 16.80
N ILE A 35 -29.68 3.01 16.98
CA ILE A 35 -30.73 4.02 17.13
C ILE A 35 -30.46 5.11 16.10
N VAL A 36 -31.39 5.35 15.19
CA VAL A 36 -31.20 6.26 14.06
C VAL A 36 -32.35 7.25 13.92
N VAL A 37 -32.03 8.49 13.59
CA VAL A 37 -32.98 9.54 13.22
C VAL A 37 -32.68 9.91 11.77
N ASN A 38 -33.67 9.79 10.91
CA ASN A 38 -33.52 10.13 9.48
C ASN A 38 -33.99 11.55 9.19
N ARG A 39 -35.03 11.99 9.90
CA ARG A 39 -35.64 13.31 9.79
C ARG A 39 -36.32 13.67 11.13
N PRO A 40 -36.68 14.95 11.35
CA PRO A 40 -37.37 15.37 12.56
C PRO A 40 -38.66 14.59 12.83
N GLY A 41 -38.93 14.30 14.10
CA GLY A 41 -40.17 13.66 14.56
C GLY A 41 -40.19 12.13 14.53
N GLU A 42 -39.13 11.46 14.05
CA GLU A 42 -39.09 9.99 13.98
C GLU A 42 -37.76 9.40 14.48
N ILE A 43 -37.84 8.17 14.97
CA ILE A 43 -36.70 7.31 15.29
C ILE A 43 -36.91 5.96 14.62
N PHE A 44 -35.84 5.36 14.12
CA PHE A 44 -35.80 3.93 13.84
C PHE A 44 -34.80 3.25 14.79
N VAL A 45 -35.13 2.05 15.25
CA VAL A 45 -34.22 1.24 16.07
C VAL A 45 -34.05 -0.14 15.46
N GLU A 46 -32.84 -0.67 15.52
CA GLU A 46 -32.51 -2.04 15.10
C GLU A 46 -32.37 -2.93 16.34
N GLY A 47 -33.11 -4.04 16.36
CA GLY A 47 -33.01 -5.09 17.37
C GLY A 47 -33.10 -6.49 16.75
N PRO A 48 -33.40 -7.54 17.53
CA PRO A 48 -33.41 -8.93 17.05
C PRO A 48 -34.38 -9.19 15.89
N ASN A 49 -35.45 -8.40 15.80
CA ASN A 49 -36.49 -8.50 14.77
C ASN A 49 -36.28 -7.53 13.58
N GLY A 50 -35.13 -6.86 13.50
CA GLY A 50 -34.83 -5.85 12.48
C GLY A 50 -35.28 -4.44 12.85
N TRP A 51 -35.55 -3.61 11.84
CA TRP A 51 -35.89 -2.19 12.01
C TRP A 51 -37.33 -1.96 12.47
N THR A 52 -37.51 -1.13 13.49
CA THR A 52 -38.83 -0.64 13.93
C THR A 52 -38.87 0.88 13.99
N ARG A 53 -40.01 1.48 13.60
CA ARG A 53 -40.22 2.94 13.56
C ARG A 53 -40.99 3.39 14.79
N HIS A 54 -40.56 4.49 15.38
CA HIS A 54 -41.20 5.16 16.51
C HIS A 54 -41.36 6.65 16.20
N GLU A 55 -42.49 7.23 16.58
CA GLU A 55 -42.73 8.67 16.42
C GLU A 55 -42.37 9.41 17.72
N VAL A 56 -41.50 10.41 17.60
CA VAL A 56 -40.99 11.18 18.75
C VAL A 56 -41.01 12.65 18.41
N ALA A 57 -42.16 13.30 18.66
CA ALA A 57 -42.40 14.71 18.34
C ALA A 57 -41.40 15.69 18.98
N ALA A 58 -40.77 15.30 20.10
CA ALA A 58 -39.75 16.09 20.78
C ALA A 58 -38.48 16.32 19.92
N LEU A 59 -38.18 15.40 18.99
CA LEU A 59 -37.03 15.50 18.07
C LEU A 59 -37.32 16.44 16.91
N THR A 60 -37.59 17.71 17.22
CA THR A 60 -37.75 18.77 16.22
C THR A 60 -36.45 19.05 15.49
N HIS A 61 -36.51 19.70 14.33
CA HIS A 61 -35.31 20.11 13.60
C HIS A 61 -34.36 20.95 14.48
N THR A 62 -34.91 21.91 15.22
CA THR A 62 -34.13 22.76 16.14
C THR A 62 -33.49 21.94 17.25
N TYR A 63 -34.22 20.98 17.81
CA TYR A 63 -33.69 20.09 18.84
C TYR A 63 -32.54 19.23 18.33
N LEU A 64 -32.72 18.59 17.17
CA LEU A 64 -31.68 17.79 16.51
C LEU A 64 -30.45 18.63 16.13
N SER A 65 -30.65 19.89 15.75
CA SER A 65 -29.55 20.83 15.47
C SER A 65 -28.71 21.08 16.73
N HIS A 66 -29.36 21.39 17.86
CA HIS A 66 -28.68 21.60 19.13
C HIS A 66 -28.02 20.32 19.67
N LEU A 67 -28.68 19.18 19.53
CA LEU A 67 -28.10 17.88 19.88
C LEU A 67 -26.86 17.58 19.04
N ALA A 68 -26.89 17.86 17.73
CA ALA A 68 -25.76 17.67 16.83
C ALA A 68 -24.55 18.52 17.27
N THR A 69 -24.76 19.81 17.54
CA THR A 69 -23.72 20.71 18.04
C THR A 69 -23.18 20.25 19.40
N ALA A 70 -24.05 19.90 20.34
CA ALA A 70 -23.63 19.41 21.67
C ALA A 70 -22.80 18.12 21.58
N ALA A 71 -23.21 17.17 20.72
CA ALA A 71 -22.52 15.91 20.52
C ALA A 71 -21.16 16.07 19.83
N ALA A 72 -21.03 17.00 18.87
CA ALA A 72 -19.75 17.34 18.24
C ALA A 72 -18.81 18.05 19.23
N SER A 73 -19.31 19.05 19.96
CA SER A 73 -18.52 19.80 20.95
C SER A 73 -18.00 18.92 22.09
N HIS A 74 -18.75 17.88 22.48
CA HIS A 74 -18.31 16.91 23.50
C HIS A 74 -16.96 16.25 23.18
N THR A 75 -16.67 16.01 21.90
CA THR A 75 -15.40 15.44 21.43
C THR A 75 -14.46 16.48 20.80
N ARG A 76 -14.75 17.77 20.99
CA ARG A 76 -14.01 18.92 20.42
C ARG A 76 -13.98 18.89 18.89
N GLN A 77 -15.09 18.53 18.29
CA GLN A 77 -15.32 18.60 16.85
C GLN A 77 -16.37 19.66 16.55
N ASP A 78 -16.31 20.21 15.33
CA ASP A 78 -17.29 21.16 14.84
C ASP A 78 -18.25 20.49 13.85
N ILE A 79 -19.50 20.97 13.83
CA ILE A 79 -20.50 20.55 12.84
C ILE A 79 -21.28 21.77 12.35
N GLY A 80 -21.44 21.86 11.03
CA GLY A 80 -22.15 22.98 10.41
C GLY A 80 -22.18 22.88 8.88
N PRO A 81 -22.65 23.93 8.18
CA PRO A 81 -22.82 23.89 6.72
C PRO A 81 -21.54 23.63 5.92
N GLU A 82 -20.38 24.07 6.42
CA GLU A 82 -19.08 23.87 5.77
C GLU A 82 -18.51 22.46 6.03
N TYR A 83 -18.71 21.95 7.26
CA TYR A 83 -18.32 20.62 7.73
C TYR A 83 -19.56 19.84 8.19
N PRO A 84 -20.38 19.35 7.24
CA PRO A 84 -21.71 18.84 7.55
C PRO A 84 -21.74 17.40 8.02
N VAL A 85 -20.60 16.71 8.13
CA VAL A 85 -20.49 15.32 8.57
C VAL A 85 -19.50 15.24 9.72
N VAL A 86 -19.91 14.60 10.82
CA VAL A 86 -19.07 14.41 12.01
C VAL A 86 -19.20 12.98 12.54
N SER A 87 -18.10 12.46 13.07
CA SER A 87 -18.03 11.15 13.71
C SER A 87 -17.54 11.34 15.15
N THR A 88 -18.48 11.25 16.08
CA THR A 88 -18.28 11.56 17.49
C THR A 88 -18.66 10.37 18.37
N SER A 89 -18.42 10.49 19.68
CA SER A 89 -18.91 9.57 20.71
C SER A 89 -19.87 10.31 21.63
N LEU A 90 -20.84 9.59 22.19
CA LEU A 90 -21.74 10.15 23.19
C LEU A 90 -21.13 10.04 24.60
N ILE A 91 -21.95 10.23 25.64
CA ILE A 91 -21.52 10.25 27.05
C ILE A 91 -21.07 8.86 27.54
N GLY A 92 -21.60 7.79 26.95
CA GLY A 92 -21.12 6.42 27.15
C GLY A 92 -20.06 6.03 26.13
N GLU A 93 -20.02 4.75 25.76
CA GLU A 93 -19.13 4.23 24.70
C GLU A 93 -19.84 4.14 23.33
N GLU A 94 -21.02 4.74 23.19
CA GLU A 94 -21.77 4.74 21.93
C GLU A 94 -21.08 5.60 20.87
N ARG A 95 -21.00 5.06 19.66
CA ARG A 95 -20.49 5.79 18.50
C ARG A 95 -21.63 6.52 17.82
N CYS A 96 -21.40 7.75 17.42
CA CYS A 96 -22.42 8.60 16.82
C CYS A 96 -21.94 9.21 15.50
N GLN A 97 -22.69 8.95 14.42
CA GLN A 97 -22.51 9.56 13.12
C GLN A 97 -23.61 10.60 12.91
N ILE A 98 -23.24 11.85 12.61
CA ILE A 98 -24.21 12.92 12.38
C ILE A 98 -23.95 13.55 11.01
N VAL A 99 -25.04 13.81 10.27
CA VAL A 99 -25.02 14.55 9.00
C VAL A 99 -26.06 15.65 9.03
N VAL A 100 -25.64 16.88 8.73
CA VAL A 100 -26.49 18.09 8.70
C VAL A 100 -26.54 18.71 7.30
N PRO A 101 -27.47 19.64 7.03
CA PRO A 101 -27.48 20.37 5.77
C PRO A 101 -26.18 21.17 5.55
N PRO A 102 -25.70 21.28 4.30
CA PRO A 102 -26.37 20.89 3.05
C PRO A 102 -26.07 19.45 2.59
N ALA A 103 -25.38 18.62 3.39
CA ALA A 103 -25.08 17.22 3.01
C ALA A 103 -26.27 16.27 3.17
N VAL A 104 -27.36 16.73 3.76
CA VAL A 104 -28.71 16.15 3.71
C VAL A 104 -29.69 17.24 3.28
N PRO A 105 -30.90 16.90 2.78
CA PRO A 105 -31.91 17.89 2.41
C PRO A 105 -32.18 18.92 3.51
N ALA A 106 -32.48 20.16 3.11
CA ALA A 106 -32.84 21.21 4.05
C ALA A 106 -34.02 20.77 4.94
N GLY A 107 -33.94 21.07 6.23
CA GLY A 107 -34.94 20.64 7.22
C GLY A 107 -34.79 19.20 7.71
N THR A 108 -33.73 18.49 7.31
CA THR A 108 -33.41 17.14 7.82
C THR A 108 -32.05 17.11 8.50
N ILE A 109 -31.90 16.23 9.50
CA ILE A 109 -30.64 15.93 10.17
C ILE A 109 -30.62 14.41 10.35
N SER A 110 -29.54 13.77 9.90
CA SER A 110 -29.34 12.35 10.11
C SER A 110 -28.48 12.12 11.34
N LEU A 111 -28.94 11.27 12.24
CA LEU A 111 -28.23 10.81 13.44
C LEU A 111 -28.21 9.29 13.40
N THR A 112 -27.04 8.67 13.57
CA THR A 112 -26.93 7.21 13.75
C THR A 112 -26.08 6.94 14.98
N ILE A 113 -26.67 6.29 15.97
CA ILE A 113 -26.04 5.92 17.23
C ILE A 113 -25.90 4.41 17.27
N ARG A 114 -24.66 3.95 17.35
CA ARG A 114 -24.32 2.53 17.49
C ARG A 114 -23.96 2.22 18.93
N LYS A 115 -24.73 1.33 19.56
CA LYS A 115 -24.46 0.86 20.91
C LYS A 115 -23.22 -0.08 20.94
N PRO A 116 -22.39 -0.04 21.99
CA PRO A 116 -21.34 -1.01 22.19
C PRO A 116 -21.95 -2.41 22.41
N SER A 117 -21.34 -3.44 21.86
CA SER A 117 -21.77 -4.81 22.12
C SER A 117 -21.17 -5.27 23.45
N THR A 118 -22.03 -5.52 24.44
CA THR A 118 -21.65 -6.12 25.73
C THR A 118 -21.64 -7.65 25.69
N LEU A 119 -22.13 -8.23 24.59
CA LEU A 119 -22.27 -9.67 24.41
C LEU A 119 -20.92 -10.32 24.08
N THR A 120 -20.34 -11.01 25.04
CA THR A 120 -19.16 -11.87 24.84
C THR A 120 -19.58 -13.33 24.87
N MET A 121 -19.56 -13.99 23.71
CA MET A 121 -19.88 -15.42 23.59
C MET A 121 -18.60 -16.22 23.36
N ASN A 122 -18.47 -17.36 24.05
CA ASN A 122 -17.44 -18.35 23.74
C ASN A 122 -17.93 -19.28 22.61
N LEU A 123 -17.05 -20.14 22.09
CA LEU A 123 -17.38 -21.03 20.98
C LEU A 123 -18.54 -21.99 21.32
N ASP A 124 -18.63 -22.48 22.55
CA ASP A 124 -19.71 -23.37 22.99
C ASP A 124 -21.07 -22.66 22.97
N ALA A 125 -21.13 -21.40 23.43
CA ALA A 125 -22.34 -20.59 23.36
C ALA A 125 -22.73 -20.26 21.91
N LEU A 126 -21.74 -20.08 21.01
CA LEU A 126 -21.99 -19.89 19.58
C LEU A 126 -22.55 -21.15 18.91
N ASP A 127 -22.10 -22.33 19.33
CA ASP A 127 -22.61 -23.62 18.86
C ASP A 127 -24.04 -23.88 19.35
N GLN A 128 -24.35 -23.51 20.61
CA GLN A 128 -25.70 -23.60 21.16
C GLN A 128 -26.72 -22.71 20.45
N VAL A 129 -26.29 -21.52 19.98
CA VAL A 129 -27.14 -20.66 19.12
C VAL A 129 -27.08 -21.05 17.65
N LYS A 130 -26.50 -22.22 17.33
CA LYS A 130 -26.46 -22.81 15.98
C LYS A 130 -25.80 -21.92 14.94
N LEU A 131 -24.84 -21.07 15.35
CA LEU A 131 -24.12 -20.22 14.41
C LEU A 131 -23.40 -21.05 13.34
N PHE A 132 -22.97 -22.27 13.68
CA PHE A 132 -22.21 -23.14 12.79
C PHE A 132 -23.07 -24.00 11.84
N ASP A 133 -24.39 -24.07 12.03
CA ASP A 133 -25.30 -24.92 11.23
C ASP A 133 -25.36 -24.50 9.75
N GLU A 134 -25.18 -23.20 9.46
CA GLU A 134 -25.24 -22.65 8.09
C GLU A 134 -23.86 -22.38 7.47
N VAL A 135 -22.77 -22.85 8.09
CA VAL A 135 -21.41 -22.64 7.56
C VAL A 135 -21.22 -23.41 6.26
N ARG A 136 -20.87 -22.68 5.19
CA ARG A 136 -20.55 -23.25 3.88
C ARG A 136 -19.05 -23.20 3.64
N SER A 137 -18.47 -24.30 3.15
CA SER A 137 -17.11 -24.30 2.64
C SER A 137 -17.01 -23.38 1.42
N ALA A 138 -15.95 -22.59 1.32
CA ALA A 138 -15.72 -21.72 0.17
C ALA A 138 -15.58 -22.59 -1.10
N SER A 139 -16.56 -22.49 -2.00
CA SER A 139 -16.54 -23.18 -3.30
C SER A 139 -16.82 -22.20 -4.44
N ASP A 140 -16.30 -22.54 -5.62
CA ASP A 140 -16.62 -21.85 -6.87
C ASP A 140 -17.97 -22.30 -7.46
N GLU A 141 -18.78 -23.04 -6.72
CA GLU A 141 -20.11 -23.48 -7.17
C GLU A 141 -21.13 -22.33 -7.09
N LEU A 142 -22.18 -22.42 -7.88
CA LEU A 142 -23.25 -21.41 -7.90
C LEU A 142 -24.23 -21.72 -6.76
N ASP A 143 -24.67 -20.70 -6.05
CA ASP A 143 -25.74 -20.90 -5.06
C ASP A 143 -27.10 -21.16 -5.75
N ALA A 144 -28.07 -21.73 -5.03
CA ALA A 144 -29.40 -22.04 -5.60
C ALA A 144 -30.13 -20.80 -6.16
N GLY A 145 -29.88 -19.62 -5.58
CA GLY A 145 -30.38 -18.34 -6.09
C GLY A 145 -29.69 -17.91 -7.40
N GLU A 146 -28.40 -18.17 -7.56
CA GLU A 146 -27.63 -17.92 -8.78
C GLU A 146 -28.05 -18.86 -9.91
N HIS A 147 -28.32 -20.13 -9.60
CA HIS A 147 -28.87 -21.08 -10.56
C HIS A 147 -30.23 -20.62 -11.10
N ARG A 148 -31.12 -20.14 -10.22
CA ARG A 148 -32.42 -19.59 -10.61
C ARG A 148 -32.29 -18.33 -11.46
N LEU A 149 -31.37 -17.44 -11.12
CA LEU A 149 -31.06 -16.24 -11.92
C LEU A 149 -30.57 -16.62 -13.33
N LEU A 150 -29.70 -17.62 -13.45
CA LEU A 150 -29.22 -18.09 -14.75
C LEU A 150 -30.36 -18.68 -15.60
N ALA A 151 -31.23 -19.49 -15.01
CA ALA A 151 -32.38 -20.07 -15.71
C ALA A 151 -33.35 -18.99 -16.23
N LEU A 152 -33.66 -17.96 -15.43
CA LEU A 152 -34.50 -16.84 -15.85
C LEU A 152 -33.86 -16.03 -16.99
N LYS A 153 -32.53 -15.85 -16.94
CA LYS A 153 -31.78 -15.21 -18.01
C LYS A 153 -31.79 -16.02 -19.31
N GLU A 154 -31.58 -17.33 -19.23
CA GLU A 154 -31.58 -18.23 -20.40
C GLU A 154 -32.95 -18.31 -21.07
N THR A 155 -34.01 -18.19 -20.29
CA THR A 155 -35.41 -18.19 -20.78
C THR A 155 -35.93 -16.80 -21.15
N GLY A 156 -35.13 -15.73 -20.98
CA GLY A 156 -35.50 -14.36 -21.34
C GLY A 156 -36.54 -13.69 -20.43
N GLN A 157 -36.77 -14.22 -19.23
CA GLN A 157 -37.70 -13.68 -18.23
C GLN A 157 -37.06 -12.51 -17.46
N TRP A 158 -36.87 -11.38 -18.14
CA TRP A 158 -36.06 -10.27 -17.63
C TRP A 158 -36.66 -9.54 -16.44
N ARG A 159 -37.99 -9.43 -16.36
CA ARG A 159 -38.66 -8.79 -15.23
C ARG A 159 -38.42 -9.57 -13.94
N GLU A 160 -38.74 -10.86 -13.97
CA GLU A 160 -38.57 -11.79 -12.86
C GLU A 160 -37.09 -11.93 -12.48
N PHE A 161 -36.21 -11.91 -13.48
CA PHE A 161 -34.76 -11.90 -13.27
C PHE A 161 -34.30 -10.66 -12.48
N LEU A 162 -34.76 -9.47 -12.85
CA LEU A 162 -34.39 -8.22 -12.18
C LEU A 162 -34.97 -8.13 -10.76
N GLU A 163 -36.24 -8.51 -10.59
CA GLU A 163 -36.88 -8.56 -9.27
C GLU A 163 -36.13 -9.55 -8.34
N LEU A 164 -35.78 -10.74 -8.85
CA LEU A 164 -35.02 -11.73 -8.09
C LEU A 164 -33.59 -11.24 -7.80
N ALA A 165 -32.94 -10.56 -8.74
CA ALA A 165 -31.59 -10.01 -8.54
C ALA A 165 -31.57 -8.94 -7.43
N VAL A 166 -32.58 -8.06 -7.40
CA VAL A 166 -32.74 -7.05 -6.34
C VAL A 166 -32.99 -7.73 -4.99
N ARG A 167 -33.91 -8.70 -4.91
CA ARG A 167 -34.22 -9.44 -3.68
C ARG A 167 -33.03 -10.22 -3.14
N ASN A 168 -32.23 -10.82 -4.03
CA ASN A 168 -31.00 -11.55 -3.67
C ASN A 168 -29.79 -10.63 -3.45
N ARG A 169 -30.00 -9.31 -3.25
CA ARG A 169 -28.95 -8.31 -2.98
C ARG A 169 -27.78 -8.39 -3.98
N ARG A 170 -28.07 -8.62 -5.26
CA ARG A 170 -27.05 -8.56 -6.31
C ARG A 170 -26.72 -7.09 -6.61
N ASN A 171 -25.44 -6.81 -6.81
CA ASN A 171 -25.02 -5.48 -7.21
C ASN A 171 -25.39 -5.24 -8.67
N ILE A 172 -26.03 -4.12 -8.97
CA ILE A 172 -26.55 -3.82 -10.31
C ILE A 172 -25.85 -2.58 -10.85
N LEU A 173 -25.23 -2.72 -12.01
CA LEU A 173 -24.62 -1.62 -12.74
C LEU A 173 -25.43 -1.36 -14.02
N ILE A 174 -26.02 -0.18 -14.11
CA ILE A 174 -26.82 0.24 -15.26
C ILE A 174 -25.95 1.14 -16.14
N SER A 175 -25.84 0.87 -17.44
CA SER A 175 -25.19 1.78 -18.37
C SER A 175 -26.04 2.11 -19.59
N GLY A 176 -25.66 3.21 -20.24
CA GLY A 176 -26.29 3.76 -21.42
C GLY A 176 -25.87 5.20 -21.62
N ALA A 177 -26.11 5.73 -22.82
CA ALA A 177 -25.84 7.13 -23.16
C ALA A 177 -26.61 8.11 -22.25
N THR A 178 -26.25 9.39 -22.29
CA THR A 178 -27.03 10.46 -21.64
C THR A 178 -28.46 10.47 -22.19
N GLY A 179 -29.47 10.56 -21.31
CA GLY A 179 -30.88 10.52 -21.72
C GLY A 179 -31.45 9.14 -22.07
N SER A 180 -30.69 8.05 -21.94
CA SER A 180 -31.15 6.68 -22.27
C SER A 180 -32.13 6.05 -21.26
N GLY A 181 -32.50 6.77 -20.19
CA GLY A 181 -33.42 6.26 -19.16
C GLY A 181 -32.77 5.48 -18.00
N LYS A 182 -31.44 5.55 -17.83
CA LYS A 182 -30.71 4.89 -16.71
C LYS A 182 -31.33 5.17 -15.35
N THR A 183 -31.56 6.45 -15.04
CA THR A 183 -32.15 6.89 -13.77
C THR A 183 -33.57 6.35 -13.61
N THR A 184 -34.36 6.28 -14.69
CA THR A 184 -35.71 5.71 -14.66
C THR A 184 -35.69 4.23 -14.31
N LEU A 185 -34.79 3.45 -14.91
CA LEU A 185 -34.62 2.05 -14.57
C LEU A 185 -34.11 1.87 -13.14
N SER A 186 -33.17 2.71 -12.70
CA SER A 186 -32.67 2.71 -11.32
C SER A 186 -33.83 2.90 -10.32
N LYS A 187 -34.71 3.88 -10.55
CA LYS A 187 -35.91 4.11 -9.71
C LYS A 187 -36.82 2.89 -9.64
N ALA A 188 -37.06 2.21 -10.77
CA ALA A 188 -37.88 1.00 -10.80
C ALA A 188 -37.26 -0.15 -10.00
N LEU A 189 -35.94 -0.34 -10.09
CA LEU A 189 -35.23 -1.36 -9.32
C LEU A 189 -35.16 -1.01 -7.83
N ILE A 190 -35.01 0.28 -7.49
CA ILE A 190 -35.05 0.76 -6.10
C ILE A 190 -36.44 0.49 -5.49
N ALA A 191 -37.52 0.73 -6.23
CA ALA A 191 -38.87 0.43 -5.78
C ALA A 191 -39.12 -1.07 -5.52
N ALA A 192 -38.33 -1.96 -6.14
CA ALA A 192 -38.39 -3.40 -5.92
C ALA A 192 -37.61 -3.88 -4.68
N ILE A 193 -36.84 -2.99 -4.02
CA ILE A 193 -36.13 -3.29 -2.77
C ILE A 193 -37.16 -3.50 -1.65
N PRO A 194 -37.02 -4.52 -0.78
CA PRO A 194 -37.96 -4.74 0.33
C PRO A 194 -38.12 -3.49 1.22
N ALA A 195 -39.36 -3.14 1.57
CA ALA A 195 -39.68 -1.87 2.24
C ALA A 195 -39.07 -1.70 3.63
N GLN A 196 -38.71 -2.81 4.29
CA GLN A 196 -38.10 -2.86 5.60
C GLN A 196 -36.58 -2.57 5.61
N GLU A 197 -35.93 -2.55 4.44
CA GLU A 197 -34.49 -2.27 4.35
C GLU A 197 -34.19 -0.78 4.51
N ARG A 198 -33.09 -0.48 5.22
CA ARG A 198 -32.57 0.88 5.38
C ARG A 198 -31.70 1.29 4.20
N LEU A 199 -32.10 2.37 3.52
CA LEU A 199 -31.44 2.84 2.30
C LEU A 199 -30.72 4.17 2.50
N LEU A 200 -29.48 4.25 2.02
CA LEU A 200 -28.74 5.50 1.92
C LEU A 200 -28.48 5.83 0.46
N THR A 201 -28.90 7.01 -0.01
CA THR A 201 -28.51 7.52 -1.34
C THR A 201 -27.38 8.52 -1.25
N ILE A 202 -26.54 8.55 -2.27
CA ILE A 202 -25.53 9.58 -2.48
C ILE A 202 -25.74 10.16 -3.87
N GLU A 203 -26.09 11.44 -3.92
CA GLU A 203 -26.57 12.13 -5.12
C GLU A 203 -25.92 13.53 -5.21
N ASP A 204 -25.60 14.00 -6.42
CA ASP A 204 -25.19 15.41 -6.61
C ASP A 204 -26.42 16.32 -6.62
N THR A 205 -27.48 15.85 -7.27
CA THR A 205 -28.82 16.48 -7.29
C THR A 205 -29.84 15.43 -6.90
N ALA A 206 -30.78 15.83 -6.04
CA ALA A 206 -31.83 14.96 -5.50
C ALA A 206 -32.81 14.49 -6.61
N GLU A 207 -32.49 13.41 -7.31
CA GLU A 207 -33.28 12.88 -8.44
C GLU A 207 -33.94 11.54 -8.14
N LEU A 208 -33.34 10.71 -7.27
CA LEU A 208 -33.86 9.39 -6.93
C LEU A 208 -35.16 9.52 -6.13
N VAL A 209 -36.14 8.71 -6.51
CA VAL A 209 -37.42 8.59 -5.81
C VAL A 209 -37.34 7.32 -4.98
N ILE A 210 -37.46 7.46 -3.67
CA ILE A 210 -37.25 6.37 -2.73
C ILE A 210 -38.55 6.18 -1.94
N PRO A 211 -39.27 5.06 -2.11
CA PRO A 211 -40.52 4.80 -1.39
C PRO A 211 -40.29 4.37 0.06
N HIS A 212 -39.06 3.98 0.42
CA HIS A 212 -38.70 3.47 1.74
C HIS A 212 -38.74 4.55 2.82
N GLN A 213 -39.39 4.24 3.95
CA GLN A 213 -39.48 5.17 5.08
C GLN A 213 -38.13 5.32 5.79
N ASN A 214 -37.41 4.21 6.00
CA ASN A 214 -36.08 4.21 6.63
C ASN A 214 -35.00 4.57 5.60
N CYS A 215 -34.91 5.85 5.26
CA CYS A 215 -34.02 6.33 4.22
C CYS A 215 -33.31 7.62 4.62
N VAL A 216 -32.02 7.75 4.24
CA VAL A 216 -31.25 9.00 4.33
C VAL A 216 -30.73 9.37 2.94
N ARG A 217 -30.94 10.63 2.53
CA ARG A 217 -30.43 11.16 1.27
C ARG A 217 -29.20 12.00 1.55
N LEU A 218 -28.05 11.60 1.03
CA LEU A 218 -26.79 12.32 1.15
C LEU A 218 -26.52 13.09 -0.14
N LEU A 219 -26.22 14.38 0.01
CA LEU A 219 -26.02 15.32 -1.09
C LEU A 219 -24.58 15.85 -1.07
N TYR A 220 -23.98 15.98 -2.24
CA TYR A 220 -22.69 16.64 -2.40
C TYR A 220 -22.75 17.69 -3.52
N ALA A 221 -21.93 18.74 -3.40
CA ALA A 221 -21.80 19.71 -4.46
C ALA A 221 -20.73 19.27 -5.45
N LYS A 222 -21.06 19.34 -6.74
CA LYS A 222 -20.10 19.06 -7.81
C LYS A 222 -19.03 20.16 -7.88
N ASP A 223 -17.79 19.78 -8.15
CA ASP A 223 -16.65 20.69 -8.40
C ASP A 223 -16.39 21.73 -7.28
N GLY A 224 -16.80 21.44 -6.04
CA GLY A 224 -16.59 22.35 -4.90
C GLY A 224 -17.38 23.65 -4.94
N GLN A 225 -18.43 23.73 -5.77
CA GLN A 225 -19.26 24.93 -5.94
C GLN A 225 -20.23 25.19 -4.77
N GLY A 226 -20.37 24.22 -3.86
CA GLY A 226 -21.25 24.33 -2.69
C GLY A 226 -20.52 24.77 -1.43
N VAL A 227 -21.30 25.20 -0.43
CA VAL A 227 -20.79 25.60 0.90
C VAL A 227 -20.12 24.44 1.62
N ALA A 228 -20.63 23.21 1.45
CA ALA A 228 -20.06 22.03 2.07
C ALA A 228 -18.80 21.55 1.34
N LYS A 229 -17.71 21.41 2.09
CA LYS A 229 -16.43 20.87 1.61
C LYS A 229 -16.40 19.34 1.66
N ILE A 230 -17.43 18.70 1.09
CA ILE A 230 -17.59 17.25 1.13
C ILE A 230 -17.93 16.68 -0.26
N GLY A 231 -17.21 15.64 -0.66
CA GLY A 231 -17.42 14.94 -1.91
C GLY A 231 -18.12 13.58 -1.75
N PRO A 232 -18.38 12.89 -2.86
CA PRO A 232 -19.04 11.59 -2.85
C PRO A 232 -18.19 10.51 -2.14
N ARG A 233 -16.85 10.65 -2.13
CA ARG A 233 -15.94 9.78 -1.38
C ARG A 233 -16.22 9.83 0.12
N GLU A 234 -16.22 11.03 0.70
CA GLU A 234 -16.39 11.23 2.14
C GLU A 234 -17.81 10.81 2.58
N LEU A 235 -18.83 11.05 1.75
CA LEU A 235 -20.19 10.57 2.00
C LEU A 235 -20.30 9.05 1.95
N LEU A 236 -19.55 8.39 1.05
CA LEU A 236 -19.50 6.94 0.97
C LEU A 236 -18.83 6.34 2.23
N GLU A 237 -17.75 6.96 2.71
CA GLU A 237 -17.10 6.58 3.97
C GLU A 237 -18.00 6.84 5.19
N SER A 238 -18.71 7.98 5.21
CA SER A 238 -19.71 8.30 6.24
C SER A 238 -20.83 7.27 6.29
N SER A 239 -21.34 6.85 5.12
CA SER A 239 -22.42 5.87 5.00
C SER A 239 -22.09 4.54 5.68
N LEU A 240 -20.81 4.12 5.70
CA LEU A 240 -20.37 2.90 6.39
C LEU A 240 -20.56 2.96 7.93
N ARG A 241 -20.75 4.15 8.49
CA ARG A 241 -21.00 4.40 9.92
C ARG A 241 -22.49 4.62 10.24
N MET A 242 -23.37 4.49 9.25
CA MET A 242 -24.80 4.83 9.35
C MET A 242 -25.73 3.60 9.30
N ARG A 243 -25.15 2.39 9.45
CA ARG A 243 -25.82 1.08 9.33
C ARG A 243 -26.80 1.00 8.14
N PRO A 244 -26.35 1.14 6.89
CA PRO A 244 -27.21 0.90 5.73
C PRO A 244 -27.41 -0.60 5.52
N ASP A 245 -28.60 -0.99 5.03
CA ASP A 245 -28.76 -2.28 4.37
C ASP A 245 -28.28 -2.21 2.91
N ARG A 246 -28.48 -1.05 2.26
CA ARG A 246 -27.94 -0.73 0.94
C ARG A 246 -27.48 0.71 0.84
N ILE A 247 -26.38 0.90 0.11
CA ILE A 247 -25.87 2.21 -0.29
C ILE A 247 -26.08 2.34 -1.79
N LEU A 248 -26.71 3.43 -2.20
CA LEU A 248 -27.15 3.68 -3.57
C LEU A 248 -26.47 4.95 -4.08
N LEU A 249 -25.34 4.77 -4.76
CA LEU A 249 -24.65 5.87 -5.42
C LEU A 249 -25.28 6.11 -6.78
N GLN A 250 -25.79 7.32 -7.04
CA GLN A 250 -26.55 7.63 -8.25
C GLN A 250 -25.76 7.33 -9.54
N GLU A 251 -24.50 7.75 -9.59
CA GLU A 251 -23.66 7.62 -10.78
C GLU A 251 -22.16 7.54 -10.45
N LEU A 252 -21.43 6.69 -11.17
CA LEU A 252 -19.97 6.61 -11.15
C LEU A 252 -19.39 7.51 -12.23
N ARG A 253 -18.65 8.55 -11.81
CA ARG A 253 -18.08 9.57 -12.71
C ARG A 253 -16.57 9.76 -12.61
N ASP A 254 -15.95 9.39 -11.50
CA ASP A 254 -14.55 9.69 -11.20
C ASP A 254 -13.89 8.58 -10.35
N GLY A 255 -12.71 8.88 -9.79
CA GLY A 255 -11.96 8.05 -8.83
C GLY A 255 -12.75 7.46 -7.66
N THR A 256 -13.94 8.00 -7.32
CA THR A 256 -14.85 7.44 -6.32
C THR A 256 -15.26 6.00 -6.63
N ALA A 257 -15.19 5.58 -7.91
CA ALA A 257 -15.43 4.20 -8.32
C ALA A 257 -14.60 3.17 -7.52
N PHE A 258 -13.35 3.50 -7.15
CA PHE A 258 -12.54 2.62 -6.31
C PHE A 258 -13.16 2.40 -4.91
N PHE A 259 -13.56 3.49 -4.27
CA PHE A 259 -14.17 3.44 -2.93
C PHE A 259 -15.53 2.75 -2.96
N TYR A 260 -16.32 3.03 -4.01
CA TYR A 260 -17.59 2.34 -4.25
C TYR A 260 -17.40 0.82 -4.36
N LEU A 261 -16.44 0.36 -5.17
CA LEU A 261 -16.16 -1.08 -5.30
C LEU A 261 -15.68 -1.69 -3.99
N ARG A 262 -14.88 -0.96 -3.21
CA ARG A 262 -14.45 -1.41 -1.90
C ARG A 262 -15.63 -1.59 -0.95
N ASN A 263 -16.57 -0.65 -0.95
CA ASN A 263 -17.78 -0.69 -0.12
C ASN A 263 -18.65 -1.91 -0.46
N VAL A 264 -18.93 -2.10 -1.75
CA VAL A 264 -19.71 -3.23 -2.25
C VAL A 264 -19.07 -4.58 -1.90
N ASN A 265 -17.73 -4.65 -1.85
CA ASN A 265 -17.00 -5.86 -1.46
C ASN A 265 -16.85 -6.04 0.05
N SER A 266 -16.91 -4.97 0.84
CA SER A 266 -16.61 -4.99 2.28
C SER A 266 -17.82 -5.26 3.18
N GLY A 267 -18.97 -5.66 2.62
CA GLY A 267 -20.10 -6.16 3.41
C GLY A 267 -21.46 -5.50 3.18
N HIS A 268 -21.63 -4.62 2.18
CA HIS A 268 -22.93 -4.01 1.85
C HIS A 268 -23.37 -4.41 0.43
N PRO A 269 -23.88 -5.64 0.24
CA PRO A 269 -24.31 -6.12 -1.07
C PRO A 269 -25.65 -5.49 -1.50
N GLY A 270 -25.94 -5.52 -2.80
CA GLY A 270 -27.23 -5.08 -3.35
C GLY A 270 -27.26 -3.63 -3.80
N SER A 271 -26.08 -3.02 -3.98
CA SER A 271 -25.94 -1.65 -4.48
C SER A 271 -26.42 -1.53 -5.92
N ILE A 272 -27.07 -0.42 -6.25
CA ILE A 272 -27.53 -0.07 -7.59
C ILE A 272 -26.89 1.26 -7.97
N THR A 273 -26.16 1.29 -9.09
CA THR A 273 -25.51 2.52 -9.59
C THR A 273 -25.55 2.59 -11.10
N THR A 274 -25.22 3.76 -11.65
CA THR A 274 -25.19 4.00 -13.09
C THR A 274 -23.80 4.44 -13.59
N VAL A 275 -23.49 4.16 -14.85
CA VAL A 275 -22.26 4.62 -15.53
C VAL A 275 -22.56 4.96 -16.99
N HIS A 276 -21.83 5.92 -17.56
CA HIS A 276 -21.94 6.25 -18.99
C HIS A 276 -21.13 5.26 -19.83
N ALA A 277 -21.82 4.40 -20.57
CA ALA A 277 -21.21 3.47 -21.54
C ALA A 277 -22.29 2.89 -22.47
N ASP A 278 -21.93 2.70 -23.75
CA ASP A 278 -22.86 2.24 -24.78
C ASP A 278 -23.06 0.71 -24.82
N SER A 279 -22.34 -0.04 -23.99
CA SER A 279 -22.51 -1.50 -23.88
C SER A 279 -21.98 -2.06 -22.55
N ALA A 280 -22.33 -3.32 -22.28
CA ALA A 280 -21.84 -4.10 -21.14
C ALA A 280 -20.35 -4.08 -20.99
N ARG A 281 -19.66 -4.32 -22.11
CA ARG A 281 -18.21 -4.38 -22.13
C ARG A 281 -17.60 -3.01 -21.86
N LEU A 282 -18.13 -1.98 -22.51
CA LEU A 282 -17.65 -0.60 -22.34
C LEU A 282 -17.89 -0.09 -20.92
N ALA A 283 -18.95 -0.51 -20.24
CA ALA A 283 -19.20 -0.15 -18.85
C ALA A 283 -18.08 -0.65 -17.91
N PHE A 284 -17.56 -1.87 -18.15
CA PHE A 284 -16.42 -2.39 -17.41
C PHE A 284 -15.12 -1.66 -17.73
N GLU A 285 -14.88 -1.36 -19.02
CA GLU A 285 -13.72 -0.57 -19.44
C GLU A 285 -13.76 0.81 -18.79
N GLN A 286 -14.91 1.47 -18.81
CA GLN A 286 -15.10 2.78 -18.20
C GLN A 286 -14.92 2.73 -16.69
N MET A 287 -15.54 1.77 -16.00
CA MET A 287 -15.32 1.58 -14.56
C MET A 287 -13.85 1.34 -14.22
N THR A 288 -13.11 0.61 -15.06
CA THR A 288 -11.66 0.40 -14.88
C THR A 288 -10.87 1.69 -15.03
N LEU A 289 -11.23 2.55 -15.99
CA LEU A 289 -10.64 3.87 -16.15
C LEU A 289 -10.91 4.75 -14.92
N LEU A 290 -12.17 4.81 -14.46
CA LEU A 290 -12.55 5.56 -13.26
C LEU A 290 -11.77 5.10 -12.03
N VAL A 291 -11.62 3.79 -11.81
CA VAL A 291 -10.80 3.27 -10.71
C VAL A 291 -9.36 3.76 -10.80
N LYS A 292 -8.77 3.79 -12.00
CA LYS A 292 -7.39 4.27 -12.23
C LYS A 292 -7.22 5.77 -12.02
N GLU A 293 -8.29 6.57 -11.96
CA GLU A 293 -8.17 7.99 -11.65
C GLU A 293 -7.79 8.22 -10.17
N SER A 294 -8.26 7.35 -9.27
CA SER A 294 -7.90 7.40 -7.85
C SER A 294 -6.43 7.05 -7.60
N ALA A 295 -5.78 7.74 -6.66
CA ALA A 295 -4.39 7.47 -6.29
C ALA A 295 -4.19 6.03 -5.79
N GLU A 296 -5.17 5.53 -5.03
CA GLU A 296 -5.22 4.17 -4.50
C GLU A 296 -5.49 3.12 -5.60
N GLY A 297 -6.27 3.45 -6.62
CA GLY A 297 -6.57 2.56 -7.75
C GLY A 297 -5.46 2.46 -8.80
N ARG A 298 -4.60 3.48 -8.97
CA ARG A 298 -3.45 3.44 -9.91
C ARG A 298 -2.43 2.34 -9.61
N THR A 299 -2.28 2.00 -8.32
CA THR A 299 -1.29 1.02 -7.83
C THR A 299 -1.90 -0.38 -7.69
N SER A 300 -3.22 -0.50 -7.78
CA SER A 300 -3.93 -1.76 -7.61
C SER A 300 -3.98 -2.55 -8.92
N ILE A 301 -3.04 -3.48 -9.11
CA ILE A 301 -3.09 -4.53 -10.16
C ILE A 301 -4.05 -5.68 -9.75
N ALA A 302 -4.69 -5.58 -8.59
CA ALA A 302 -5.62 -6.59 -8.10
C ALA A 302 -6.88 -6.64 -8.98
N THR A 303 -7.20 -7.82 -9.50
CA THR A 303 -8.50 -8.12 -10.09
C THR A 303 -9.57 -7.89 -9.03
N ILE A 304 -10.18 -6.70 -9.03
CA ILE A 304 -11.36 -6.41 -8.22
C ILE A 304 -12.51 -7.22 -8.83
N SER A 305 -12.65 -8.48 -8.39
CA SER A 305 -13.68 -9.41 -8.85
C SER A 305 -14.99 -9.08 -8.14
N VAL A 306 -15.77 -8.15 -8.69
CA VAL A 306 -17.12 -7.84 -8.19
C VAL A 306 -18.16 -8.45 -9.10
N ARG A 307 -19.12 -9.16 -8.50
CA ARG A 307 -20.27 -9.72 -9.21
C ARG A 307 -21.29 -8.60 -9.44
N PHE A 308 -21.34 -8.07 -10.66
CA PHE A 308 -22.40 -7.17 -11.11
C PHE A 308 -23.40 -7.90 -12.01
N CYS A 309 -24.68 -7.64 -11.80
CA CYS A 309 -25.70 -7.78 -12.81
C CYS A 309 -25.66 -6.53 -13.68
N TYR A 310 -25.31 -6.69 -14.96
CA TYR A 310 -25.14 -5.57 -15.87
C TYR A 310 -26.37 -5.39 -16.76
N ILE A 311 -26.76 -4.13 -16.97
CA ILE A 311 -27.90 -3.76 -17.80
C ILE A 311 -27.52 -2.61 -18.75
N SER A 312 -27.69 -2.81 -20.06
CA SER A 312 -27.58 -1.75 -21.09
C SER A 312 -28.98 -1.29 -21.52
N SER A 313 -29.25 0.01 -21.39
CA SER A 313 -30.44 0.66 -21.97
C SER A 313 -30.06 1.46 -23.22
N THR A 314 -30.70 1.21 -24.37
CA THR A 314 -30.55 2.04 -25.57
C THR A 314 -31.88 2.72 -25.94
N TRP A 315 -31.79 3.93 -26.50
CA TRP A 315 -32.95 4.68 -26.96
C TRP A 315 -32.93 4.76 -28.49
N SER A 316 -34.03 4.37 -29.15
CA SER A 316 -34.19 4.47 -30.61
C SER A 316 -35.50 5.21 -30.91
N SER A 317 -35.45 6.16 -31.85
CA SER A 317 -36.58 7.01 -32.23
C SER A 317 -37.77 6.28 -32.86
N ARG A 318 -37.67 4.96 -33.12
CA ARG A 318 -38.77 4.12 -33.65
C ARG A 318 -39.42 3.19 -32.61
N CYS A 319 -38.83 2.99 -31.44
CA CYS A 319 -39.37 2.11 -30.40
C CYS A 319 -39.26 2.80 -29.03
N ARG A 320 -40.40 3.03 -28.38
CA ARG A 320 -40.46 3.55 -27.01
C ARG A 320 -39.66 2.60 -26.10
N SER A 321 -38.53 3.07 -25.56
CA SER A 321 -37.64 2.45 -24.56
C SER A 321 -37.46 0.91 -24.64
N ALA A 322 -36.36 0.41 -25.20
CA ALA A 322 -36.02 -1.02 -25.17
C ALA A 322 -34.70 -1.29 -24.42
N MET A 323 -34.66 -2.36 -23.60
CA MET A 323 -33.42 -2.84 -22.98
C MET A 323 -32.58 -3.56 -24.05
N ALA A 324 -31.34 -3.11 -24.26
CA ALA A 324 -30.51 -3.59 -25.38
C ALA A 324 -29.79 -4.91 -25.07
N ALA A 325 -29.31 -5.06 -23.83
CA ALA A 325 -28.59 -6.25 -23.39
C ALA A 325 -28.53 -6.35 -21.86
N ILE A 326 -28.72 -7.54 -21.31
CA ILE A 326 -28.46 -7.86 -19.89
C ILE A 326 -27.33 -8.89 -19.84
N ALA A 327 -26.26 -8.59 -19.10
CA ALA A 327 -25.14 -9.50 -18.91
C ALA A 327 -25.02 -9.88 -17.44
N PHE A 328 -25.17 -11.19 -17.17
CA PHE A 328 -24.82 -11.83 -15.90
C PHE A 328 -23.74 -12.87 -16.21
N ARG A 329 -22.53 -12.71 -15.65
CA ARG A 329 -21.38 -13.58 -15.94
C ARG A 329 -20.61 -13.91 -14.65
N LYS A 330 -20.48 -15.20 -14.33
CA LYS A 330 -19.38 -15.71 -13.51
C LYS A 330 -18.16 -15.83 -14.42
N SER A 331 -16.97 -15.54 -13.90
CA SER A 331 -15.67 -15.55 -14.58
C SER A 331 -15.57 -16.52 -15.77
N THR A 332 -15.13 -16.02 -16.92
CA THR A 332 -15.05 -16.78 -18.17
C THR A 332 -13.96 -17.87 -18.13
N MET A 333 -14.37 -19.15 -18.11
CA MET A 333 -13.57 -20.24 -18.69
C MET A 333 -13.93 -20.40 -20.18
N THR A 334 -12.95 -20.73 -21.02
CA THR A 334 -13.14 -20.87 -22.47
C THR A 334 -13.95 -22.13 -22.82
N PRO A 335 -14.68 -22.13 -23.96
CA PRO A 335 -15.54 -23.25 -24.39
C PRO A 335 -14.79 -24.57 -24.68
N PHE A 336 -13.46 -24.57 -24.67
CA PHE A 336 -12.64 -25.79 -24.77
C PHE A 336 -12.44 -26.45 -23.40
N ALA A 337 -12.42 -25.69 -22.31
CA ALA A 337 -12.28 -26.22 -20.97
C ALA A 337 -13.56 -26.95 -20.53
N SER A 338 -14.73 -26.42 -20.90
CA SER A 338 -16.06 -26.94 -20.54
C SER A 338 -16.57 -28.10 -21.42
N ALA A 339 -15.88 -28.45 -22.50
CA ALA A 339 -16.29 -29.57 -23.35
C ALA A 339 -16.04 -30.92 -22.65
N THR A 340 -17.04 -31.80 -22.68
CA THR A 340 -16.94 -33.18 -22.18
C THR A 340 -15.81 -33.92 -22.91
N THR A 341 -15.15 -34.86 -22.22
CA THR A 341 -14.07 -35.71 -22.75
C THR A 341 -14.36 -36.28 -24.15
N PRO A 342 -15.58 -36.77 -24.49
CA PRO A 342 -15.90 -37.25 -25.84
C PRO A 342 -15.87 -36.15 -26.91
N VAL A 343 -16.26 -34.91 -26.61
CA VAL A 343 -16.23 -33.79 -27.58
C VAL A 343 -14.78 -33.36 -27.86
N LYS A 344 -13.91 -33.43 -26.85
CA LYS A 344 -12.46 -33.18 -27.01
C LYS A 344 -11.80 -34.24 -27.89
N ALA A 345 -12.15 -35.51 -27.68
CA ALA A 345 -11.68 -36.62 -28.51
C ALA A 345 -12.17 -36.51 -29.97
N ALA A 346 -13.45 -36.17 -30.19
CA ALA A 346 -14.00 -36.02 -31.54
C ALA A 346 -13.31 -34.89 -32.33
N ARG A 347 -13.08 -33.74 -31.70
CA ARG A 347 -12.38 -32.61 -32.34
C ARG A 347 -10.90 -32.89 -32.58
N GLY A 348 -10.22 -33.60 -31.66
CA GLY A 348 -8.85 -34.06 -31.86
C GLY A 348 -8.74 -35.03 -33.04
N THR A 349 -9.68 -35.97 -33.14
CA THR A 349 -9.75 -36.94 -34.25
C THR A 349 -10.00 -36.24 -35.59
N ALA A 350 -10.92 -35.28 -35.66
CA ALA A 350 -11.19 -34.50 -36.87
C ALA A 350 -9.96 -33.70 -37.34
N LEU A 351 -9.17 -33.14 -36.42
CA LEU A 351 -7.94 -32.42 -36.74
C LEU A 351 -6.86 -33.35 -37.30
N VAL A 352 -6.71 -34.55 -36.73
CA VAL A 352 -5.75 -35.56 -37.22
C VAL A 352 -6.13 -36.04 -38.62
N LEU A 353 -7.42 -36.30 -38.86
CA LEU A 353 -7.92 -36.69 -40.19
C LEU A 353 -7.72 -35.58 -41.23
N PHE A 354 -7.98 -34.33 -40.85
CA PHE A 354 -7.74 -33.17 -41.72
C PHE A 354 -6.25 -33.00 -42.05
N ALA A 355 -5.36 -33.12 -41.06
CA ALA A 355 -3.92 -33.05 -41.28
C ALA A 355 -3.42 -34.20 -42.17
N GLY A 356 -3.94 -35.41 -41.99
CA GLY A 356 -3.66 -36.57 -42.84
C GLY A 356 -4.12 -36.36 -44.30
N ALA A 357 -5.31 -35.81 -44.50
CA ALA A 357 -5.83 -35.51 -45.84
C ALA A 357 -4.99 -34.44 -46.57
N VAL A 358 -4.59 -33.37 -45.86
CA VAL A 358 -3.71 -32.33 -46.42
C VAL A 358 -2.32 -32.88 -46.74
N PHE A 359 -1.76 -33.72 -45.87
CA PHE A 359 -0.48 -34.40 -46.13
C PHE A 359 -0.54 -35.23 -47.41
N LEU A 360 -1.53 -36.12 -47.50
CA LEU A 360 -1.67 -37.03 -48.63
C LEU A 360 -1.92 -36.27 -49.95
N LEU A 361 -2.70 -35.20 -49.91
CA LEU A 361 -2.93 -34.33 -51.07
C LEU A 361 -1.62 -33.70 -51.56
N VAL A 362 -0.91 -32.99 -50.69
CA VAL A 362 0.31 -32.27 -51.06
C VAL A 362 1.38 -33.24 -51.54
N ALA A 363 1.58 -34.32 -50.79
CA ALA A 363 2.64 -35.27 -51.09
C ALA A 363 2.34 -36.06 -52.38
N SER A 364 1.10 -36.47 -52.64
CA SER A 364 0.73 -37.18 -53.88
C SER A 364 0.89 -36.30 -55.12
N ASN A 365 0.50 -35.03 -55.06
CA ASN A 365 0.64 -34.11 -56.20
C ASN A 365 2.10 -33.74 -56.46
N VAL A 366 2.91 -33.50 -55.43
CA VAL A 366 4.35 -33.21 -55.58
C VAL A 366 5.11 -34.40 -56.16
N LEU A 367 4.75 -35.62 -55.76
CA LEU A 367 5.34 -36.85 -56.29
C LEU A 367 5.09 -36.98 -57.80
N LEU A 368 3.84 -36.82 -58.25
CA LEU A 368 3.48 -36.91 -59.66
C LEU A 368 4.08 -35.77 -60.50
N LEU A 369 4.17 -34.55 -59.94
CA LEU A 369 4.82 -33.42 -60.61
C LEU A 369 6.31 -33.71 -60.86
N GLY A 370 6.98 -34.28 -59.85
CA GLY A 370 8.39 -34.65 -59.90
C GLY A 370 8.72 -35.74 -60.91
N LEU A 371 7.79 -36.69 -61.07
CA LEU A 371 7.86 -37.75 -62.07
C LEU A 371 7.40 -37.30 -63.47
N ARG A 372 6.88 -36.07 -63.61
CA ARG A 372 6.24 -35.53 -64.83
C ARG A 372 5.04 -36.38 -65.31
N LEU A 373 4.32 -36.96 -64.36
CA LEU A 373 3.13 -37.79 -64.59
C LEU A 373 1.85 -37.13 -64.08
N HIS A 374 1.92 -35.85 -63.69
CA HIS A 374 0.77 -35.08 -63.23
C HIS A 374 -0.13 -34.70 -64.41
N ASP A 375 -1.42 -35.00 -64.32
CA ASP A 375 -2.42 -34.79 -65.38
C ASP A 375 -3.21 -33.48 -65.22
N GLY A 376 -2.84 -32.64 -64.25
CA GLY A 376 -3.57 -31.43 -63.87
C GLY A 376 -4.70 -31.65 -62.86
N GLY A 377 -4.97 -32.89 -62.46
CA GLY A 377 -5.99 -33.27 -61.49
C GLY A 377 -5.54 -33.24 -60.03
N PHE A 378 -6.48 -33.54 -59.12
CA PHE A 378 -6.22 -33.65 -57.68
C PHE A 378 -6.01 -35.10 -57.26
N HIS A 379 -4.77 -35.40 -56.87
CA HIS A 379 -4.34 -36.71 -56.42
C HIS A 379 -4.20 -36.79 -54.90
N TRP A 380 -4.79 -37.79 -54.26
CA TRP A 380 -4.92 -37.87 -52.79
C TRP A 380 -4.37 -39.16 -52.17
N SER A 381 -3.93 -40.14 -52.96
CA SER A 381 -3.51 -41.47 -52.47
C SER A 381 -2.26 -42.03 -53.15
N GLU A 382 -1.75 -41.33 -54.15
CA GLU A 382 -0.73 -41.80 -55.08
C GLU A 382 0.64 -41.93 -54.40
N ILE A 383 0.87 -41.22 -53.30
CA ILE A 383 2.04 -41.47 -52.46
C ILE A 383 1.98 -42.82 -51.72
N ALA A 384 0.79 -43.29 -51.37
CA ALA A 384 0.59 -44.57 -50.66
C ALA A 384 0.49 -45.76 -51.63
N THR A 385 -0.06 -45.56 -52.83
CA THR A 385 -0.26 -46.62 -53.84
C THR A 385 0.72 -46.54 -55.02
N GLY A 386 1.69 -45.63 -54.97
CA GLY A 386 2.60 -45.34 -56.09
C GLY A 386 3.73 -46.35 -56.28
N TRP A 387 4.13 -47.07 -55.23
CA TRP A 387 5.25 -48.02 -55.29
C TRP A 387 5.08 -49.11 -56.37
N PRO A 388 3.92 -49.80 -56.48
CA PRO A 388 3.73 -50.82 -57.53
C PRO A 388 3.64 -50.24 -58.95
N ARG A 389 3.34 -48.95 -59.10
CA ARG A 389 3.11 -48.30 -60.39
C ARG A 389 4.36 -47.60 -60.94
N TYR A 390 5.16 -47.03 -60.06
CA TYR A 390 6.25 -46.13 -60.43
C TYR A 390 7.59 -46.50 -59.77
N GLY A 391 7.65 -47.56 -58.96
CA GLY A 391 8.87 -47.98 -58.25
C GLY A 391 10.01 -48.48 -59.16
N ALA A 392 9.73 -48.73 -60.44
CA ALA A 392 10.75 -49.02 -61.45
C ALA A 392 11.45 -47.75 -62.01
N ASP A 393 10.93 -46.55 -61.73
CA ASP A 393 11.54 -45.29 -62.16
C ASP A 393 12.73 -44.93 -61.23
N PRO A 394 13.96 -44.74 -61.75
CA PRO A 394 15.12 -44.35 -60.96
C PRO A 394 14.97 -43.00 -60.21
N ARG A 395 13.95 -42.20 -60.55
CA ARG A 395 13.65 -40.91 -59.91
C ARG A 395 12.65 -41.04 -58.77
N PHE A 396 11.97 -42.18 -58.65
CA PHE A 396 10.89 -42.42 -57.71
C PHE A 396 11.32 -42.19 -56.25
N ASP A 397 12.41 -42.81 -55.79
CA ASP A 397 12.87 -42.69 -54.40
C ASP A 397 13.20 -41.25 -53.99
N ARG A 398 13.81 -40.47 -54.91
CA ARG A 398 14.14 -39.06 -54.67
C ARG A 398 12.88 -38.21 -54.53
N TRP A 399 11.93 -38.38 -55.44
CA TRP A 399 10.69 -37.60 -55.42
C TRP A 399 9.71 -38.07 -54.35
N LEU A 400 9.74 -39.33 -53.95
CA LEU A 400 9.04 -39.85 -52.79
C LEU A 400 9.55 -39.13 -51.52
N THR A 401 10.86 -39.05 -51.34
CA THR A 401 11.44 -38.36 -50.18
C THR A 401 11.09 -36.86 -50.16
N LEU A 402 11.23 -36.17 -51.29
CA LEU A 402 10.94 -34.73 -51.41
C LEU A 402 9.45 -34.41 -51.23
N SER A 403 8.56 -35.24 -51.78
CA SER A 403 7.11 -35.07 -51.63
C SER A 403 6.63 -35.31 -50.20
N THR A 404 7.19 -36.32 -49.53
CA THR A 404 6.93 -36.59 -48.11
C THR A 404 7.35 -35.39 -47.25
N LEU A 405 8.54 -34.82 -47.49
CA LEU A 405 9.02 -33.62 -46.80
C LEU A 405 8.13 -32.40 -47.07
N ALA A 406 7.71 -32.18 -48.31
CA ALA A 406 6.82 -31.08 -48.68
C ALA A 406 5.46 -31.18 -47.95
N GLY A 407 4.87 -32.38 -47.91
CA GLY A 407 3.64 -32.64 -47.16
C GLY A 407 3.79 -32.35 -45.66
N LEU A 408 4.89 -32.78 -45.04
CA LEU A 408 5.17 -32.50 -43.62
C LEU A 408 5.33 -31.00 -43.36
N VAL A 409 6.06 -30.27 -44.21
CA VAL A 409 6.26 -28.81 -44.06
C VAL A 409 4.93 -28.05 -44.10
N VAL A 410 4.02 -28.41 -45.02
CA VAL A 410 2.69 -27.77 -45.10
C VAL A 410 1.85 -28.09 -43.87
N VAL A 411 1.82 -29.34 -43.41
CA VAL A 411 1.06 -29.74 -42.21
C VAL A 411 1.60 -29.06 -40.96
N PHE A 412 2.92 -29.09 -40.72
CA PHE A 412 3.53 -28.43 -39.56
C PHE A 412 3.42 -26.91 -39.65
N GLY A 413 3.47 -26.32 -40.84
CA GLY A 413 3.23 -24.90 -41.08
C GLY A 413 1.79 -24.48 -40.72
N LEU A 414 0.79 -25.24 -41.17
CA LEU A 414 -0.62 -25.03 -40.82
C LEU A 414 -0.87 -25.23 -39.32
N LEU A 415 -0.32 -26.29 -38.73
CA LEU A 415 -0.43 -26.55 -37.29
C LEU A 415 0.21 -25.40 -36.50
N GLY A 416 1.36 -24.91 -36.94
CA GLY A 416 2.04 -23.75 -36.38
C GLY A 416 1.23 -22.46 -36.49
N ALA A 417 0.59 -22.21 -37.65
CA ALA A 417 -0.28 -21.06 -37.85
C ALA A 417 -1.53 -21.11 -36.95
N ILE A 418 -2.17 -22.28 -36.82
CA ILE A 418 -3.33 -22.51 -35.94
C ILE A 418 -2.92 -22.33 -34.47
N LEU A 419 -1.77 -22.87 -34.06
CA LEU A 419 -1.24 -22.72 -32.70
C LEU A 419 -0.81 -21.27 -32.39
N ARG A 420 -0.43 -20.49 -33.41
CA ARG A 420 -0.06 -19.08 -33.30
C ARG A 420 -1.27 -18.14 -33.24
N GLN A 421 -2.40 -18.52 -33.84
CA GLN A 421 -3.69 -17.80 -33.78
C GLN A 421 -4.46 -18.06 -32.46
N ARG A 422 -3.78 -18.27 -31.33
CA ARG A 422 -4.48 -18.30 -30.04
C ARG A 422 -5.00 -16.89 -29.72
N PRO A 423 -6.32 -16.68 -29.57
CA PRO A 423 -6.83 -15.36 -29.22
C PRO A 423 -6.24 -14.93 -27.87
N LEU A 424 -5.89 -13.64 -27.77
CA LEU A 424 -5.42 -13.04 -26.53
C LEU A 424 -6.52 -13.20 -25.47
N PRO A 425 -6.25 -13.86 -24.33
CA PRO A 425 -7.25 -14.00 -23.29
C PRO A 425 -7.53 -12.62 -22.66
N LEU A 426 -8.80 -12.22 -22.69
CA LEU A 426 -9.30 -10.92 -22.22
C LEU A 426 -9.09 -10.63 -20.72
N HIS A 427 -8.67 -11.61 -19.92
CA HIS A 427 -8.53 -11.48 -18.46
C HIS A 427 -7.08 -11.67 -17.95
N GLY A 428 -6.09 -11.55 -18.84
CA GLY A 428 -4.69 -11.76 -18.47
C GLY A 428 -4.33 -13.25 -18.34
N LYS A 429 -3.04 -13.56 -18.50
CA LYS A 429 -2.46 -14.91 -18.46
C LYS A 429 -1.83 -15.20 -17.10
N ALA A 430 -2.49 -14.83 -15.99
CA ALA A 430 -1.93 -15.08 -14.67
C ALA A 430 -1.91 -16.60 -14.42
N ARG A 431 -0.74 -17.19 -14.59
CA ARG A 431 -0.40 -18.55 -14.18
C ARG A 431 0.93 -18.47 -13.43
N PHE A 432 1.21 -19.45 -12.58
CA PHE A 432 2.54 -19.56 -12.02
C PHE A 432 3.58 -19.64 -13.14
N ALA A 433 4.69 -18.93 -12.94
CA ALA A 433 5.78 -18.90 -13.89
C ALA A 433 6.35 -20.31 -14.10
N SER A 434 6.60 -20.67 -15.36
CA SER A 434 7.30 -21.90 -15.72
C SER A 434 8.77 -21.80 -15.32
N GLU A 435 9.47 -22.93 -15.19
CA GLU A 435 10.90 -22.92 -14.82
C GLU A 435 11.75 -22.10 -15.80
N ARG A 436 11.40 -22.09 -17.10
CA ARG A 436 12.06 -21.25 -18.11
C ARG A 436 11.86 -19.75 -17.84
N GLU A 437 10.66 -19.34 -17.45
CA GLU A 437 10.36 -17.94 -17.11
C GLU A 437 11.00 -17.51 -15.80
N ILE A 438 11.06 -18.41 -14.80
CA ILE A 438 11.75 -18.16 -13.52
C ILE A 438 13.24 -17.94 -13.77
N LYS A 439 13.88 -18.77 -14.59
CA LYS A 439 15.28 -18.59 -15.00
C LYS A 439 15.48 -17.29 -15.77
N ALA A 440 14.59 -16.99 -16.73
CA ALA A 440 14.65 -15.75 -17.51
C ALA A 440 14.46 -14.48 -16.64
N ALA A 441 13.67 -14.57 -15.57
CA ALA A 441 13.48 -13.51 -14.59
C ALA A 441 14.62 -13.41 -13.56
N GLY A 442 15.69 -14.21 -13.69
CA GLY A 442 16.85 -14.16 -12.78
C GLY A 442 16.59 -14.70 -11.37
N LEU A 443 15.54 -15.53 -11.19
CA LEU A 443 15.13 -16.12 -9.90
C LEU A 443 15.77 -17.48 -9.61
N ARG A 444 16.73 -17.91 -10.43
CA ARG A 444 17.58 -19.10 -10.22
C ARG A 444 19.07 -18.71 -10.31
N SER A 445 19.41 -17.54 -9.78
CA SER A 445 20.82 -17.13 -9.70
C SER A 445 21.56 -18.01 -8.69
N ASN A 446 22.87 -18.20 -8.89
CA ASN A 446 23.71 -18.86 -7.89
C ASN A 446 23.92 -17.96 -6.67
N ASP A 447 24.03 -16.65 -6.91
CA ASP A 447 24.24 -15.63 -5.87
C ASP A 447 23.09 -14.62 -5.89
N GLY A 448 22.60 -14.23 -4.71
CA GLY A 448 21.49 -13.27 -4.61
C GLY A 448 20.72 -13.33 -3.31
N LEU A 449 19.51 -12.77 -3.33
CA LEU A 449 18.57 -12.85 -2.21
C LEU A 449 17.61 -14.02 -2.39
N LEU A 450 17.44 -14.82 -1.35
CA LEU A 450 16.47 -15.90 -1.31
C LEU A 450 15.07 -15.31 -1.13
N LEU A 451 14.20 -15.50 -2.12
CA LEU A 451 12.81 -15.04 -2.09
C LEU A 451 11.82 -16.11 -1.61
N GLY A 452 12.19 -17.39 -1.72
CA GLY A 452 11.32 -18.50 -1.36
C GLY A 452 11.74 -19.81 -2.02
N ARG A 453 10.81 -20.75 -2.14
CA ARG A 453 11.05 -22.08 -2.73
C ARG A 453 9.92 -22.45 -3.68
N LYS A 454 10.26 -23.02 -4.84
CA LYS A 454 9.29 -23.56 -5.80
C LYS A 454 9.81 -24.89 -6.36
N ASP A 455 8.95 -25.92 -6.33
CA ASP A 455 9.24 -27.27 -6.86
C ASP A 455 10.52 -27.86 -6.24
N GLY A 456 10.69 -27.71 -4.92
CA GLY A 456 11.87 -28.17 -4.18
C GLY A 456 13.14 -27.32 -4.34
N LYS A 457 13.15 -26.31 -5.22
CA LYS A 457 14.34 -25.47 -5.51
C LYS A 457 14.18 -24.05 -4.98
N MET A 458 15.25 -23.48 -4.42
CA MET A 458 15.26 -22.10 -3.91
C MET A 458 15.13 -21.07 -5.05
N LEU A 459 14.29 -20.07 -4.83
CA LEU A 459 14.15 -18.90 -5.69
C LEU A 459 15.19 -17.87 -5.24
N CYS A 460 16.33 -17.84 -5.91
CA CYS A 460 17.42 -16.91 -5.61
C CYS A 460 17.44 -15.79 -6.65
N PHE A 461 17.19 -14.57 -6.19
CA PHE A 461 17.07 -13.38 -7.01
C PHE A 461 18.42 -12.66 -7.13
N GLY A 462 19.05 -12.81 -8.30
CA GLY A 462 20.36 -12.25 -8.62
C GLY A 462 20.36 -10.78 -9.08
N GLY A 463 19.19 -10.17 -9.23
CA GLY A 463 19.03 -8.78 -9.64
C GLY A 463 19.66 -7.77 -8.67
N SER A 464 19.84 -6.53 -9.12
CA SER A 464 20.34 -5.40 -8.29
C SER A 464 19.22 -4.68 -7.54
N GLU A 465 17.96 -5.00 -7.86
CA GLU A 465 16.78 -4.38 -7.28
C GLU A 465 16.65 -4.68 -5.79
N HIS A 466 16.11 -3.69 -5.07
CA HIS A 466 15.81 -3.77 -3.64
C HIS A 466 14.62 -4.68 -3.36
N VAL A 467 14.56 -5.22 -2.14
CA VAL A 467 13.47 -6.12 -1.72
C VAL A 467 12.79 -5.57 -0.48
N LEU A 468 11.46 -5.42 -0.55
CA LEU A 468 10.61 -5.10 0.58
C LEU A 468 9.86 -6.35 1.03
N LEU A 469 10.13 -6.82 2.25
CA LEU A 469 9.39 -7.88 2.89
C LEU A 469 8.32 -7.28 3.81
N TYR A 470 7.06 -7.60 3.54
CA TYR A 470 5.96 -7.36 4.47
C TYR A 470 5.54 -8.68 5.11
N ALA A 471 5.62 -8.75 6.44
CA ALA A 471 5.19 -9.92 7.19
C ALA A 471 4.70 -9.51 8.59
N PRO A 472 3.46 -9.85 8.98
CA PRO A 472 2.93 -9.53 10.30
C PRO A 472 3.72 -10.20 11.43
N THR A 473 3.51 -9.77 12.67
CA THR A 473 4.15 -10.37 13.83
C THR A 473 3.87 -11.87 13.91
N ARG A 474 4.86 -12.64 14.37
CA ARG A 474 4.82 -14.11 14.48
C ARG A 474 4.63 -14.89 13.16
N ALA A 475 4.73 -14.25 11.99
CA ALA A 475 4.68 -14.93 10.68
C ALA A 475 5.98 -15.68 10.32
N GLY A 476 6.98 -15.71 11.21
CA GLY A 476 8.26 -16.38 10.94
C GLY A 476 9.22 -15.60 10.04
N LYS A 477 9.05 -14.27 9.88
CA LYS A 477 9.90 -13.42 9.02
C LYS A 477 11.41 -13.54 9.30
N GLY A 478 11.78 -13.63 10.58
CA GLY A 478 13.17 -13.78 11.03
C GLY A 478 13.77 -15.10 10.55
N VAL A 479 13.20 -16.22 11.01
CA VAL A 479 13.69 -17.58 10.74
C VAL A 479 13.49 -18.00 9.28
N GLY A 480 12.42 -17.55 8.63
CA GLY A 480 12.04 -17.97 7.28
C GLY A 480 12.65 -17.13 6.15
N TYR A 481 13.16 -15.92 6.45
CA TYR A 481 13.64 -15.01 5.40
C TYR A 481 14.91 -14.24 5.78
N VAL A 482 14.93 -13.56 6.93
CA VAL A 482 16.07 -12.71 7.34
C VAL A 482 17.32 -13.55 7.59
N ILE A 483 17.26 -14.54 8.49
CA ILE A 483 18.39 -15.43 8.80
C ILE A 483 18.86 -16.20 7.56
N PRO A 484 18.00 -16.85 6.76
CA PRO A 484 18.44 -17.50 5.53
C PRO A 484 19.18 -16.57 4.57
N ASN A 485 18.76 -15.32 4.42
CA ASN A 485 19.47 -14.35 3.59
C ASN A 485 20.80 -13.90 4.21
N LEU A 486 20.89 -13.78 5.54
CA LEU A 486 22.17 -13.53 6.23
C LEU A 486 23.15 -14.70 6.08
N LEU A 487 22.67 -15.94 5.98
CA LEU A 487 23.53 -17.10 5.73
C LEU A 487 23.88 -17.23 4.24
N ASN A 488 22.97 -16.85 3.34
CA ASN A 488 23.16 -16.99 1.89
C ASN A 488 24.01 -15.88 1.26
N TRP A 489 23.96 -14.65 1.79
CA TRP A 489 24.58 -13.49 1.14
C TRP A 489 26.12 -13.51 1.27
N PRO A 490 26.87 -13.62 0.16
CA PRO A 490 28.33 -13.78 0.21
C PRO A 490 29.08 -12.45 0.38
N GLY A 491 28.41 -11.32 0.12
CA GLY A 491 28.99 -9.99 0.25
C GLY A 491 28.91 -9.45 1.68
N SER A 492 29.26 -8.17 1.82
CA SER A 492 29.18 -7.46 3.09
C SER A 492 27.74 -7.20 3.50
N VAL A 493 27.48 -7.14 4.80
CA VAL A 493 26.16 -6.90 5.38
C VAL A 493 26.25 -5.79 6.42
N VAL A 494 25.26 -4.90 6.39
CA VAL A 494 24.92 -4.05 7.52
C VAL A 494 23.50 -4.39 7.94
N ALA A 495 23.35 -4.98 9.12
CA ALA A 495 22.07 -5.48 9.62
C ALA A 495 21.59 -4.64 10.81
N LEU A 496 20.43 -4.01 10.70
CA LEU A 496 19.70 -3.53 11.89
C LEU A 496 19.12 -4.73 12.62
N ASP A 497 19.46 -4.88 13.90
CA ASP A 497 19.07 -6.02 14.71
C ASP A 497 18.44 -5.58 16.04
N VAL A 498 17.14 -5.25 15.96
CA VAL A 498 16.37 -4.73 17.11
C VAL A 498 16.20 -5.77 18.23
N LYS A 499 16.39 -7.06 17.93
CA LYS A 499 16.19 -8.16 18.90
C LYS A 499 17.46 -8.93 19.22
N LYS A 500 18.59 -8.58 18.60
CA LYS A 500 19.86 -9.31 18.63
C LYS A 500 19.79 -10.74 18.08
N GLU A 501 18.66 -11.14 17.48
CA GLU A 501 18.43 -12.48 16.95
C GLU A 501 19.26 -12.74 15.69
N ASN A 502 19.55 -11.68 14.91
CA ASN A 502 20.33 -11.79 13.69
C ASN A 502 21.80 -12.07 14.01
N TRP A 503 22.37 -11.33 14.96
CA TRP A 503 23.71 -11.55 15.48
C TRP A 503 23.87 -12.99 16.02
N ASP A 504 23.03 -13.36 16.99
CA ASP A 504 23.14 -14.65 17.70
C ASP A 504 23.07 -15.86 16.76
N ARG A 505 22.30 -15.76 15.67
CA ARG A 505 22.05 -16.88 14.75
C ARG A 505 22.94 -16.92 13.52
N SER A 506 23.59 -15.81 13.14
CA SER A 506 24.31 -15.75 11.86
C SER A 506 25.74 -15.23 11.94
N ALA A 507 26.15 -14.54 13.01
CA ALA A 507 27.48 -13.95 13.13
C ALA A 507 28.59 -15.02 13.05
N GLY A 508 28.48 -16.11 13.82
CA GLY A 508 29.46 -17.20 13.84
C GLY A 508 29.63 -17.86 12.47
N PHE A 509 28.53 -18.19 11.79
CA PHE A 509 28.56 -18.76 10.45
C PHE A 509 29.26 -17.82 9.46
N ARG A 510 28.95 -16.52 9.49
CA ARG A 510 29.57 -15.55 8.57
C ARG A 510 31.06 -15.37 8.84
N ALA A 511 31.48 -15.43 10.10
CA ALA A 511 32.90 -15.42 10.47
C ALA A 511 33.65 -16.66 9.96
N GLU A 512 33.07 -17.86 10.13
CA GLU A 512 33.63 -19.12 9.61
C GLU A 512 33.76 -19.12 8.07
N HIS A 513 32.91 -18.34 7.38
CA HIS A 513 32.93 -18.18 5.92
C HIS A 513 33.77 -16.98 5.46
N GLY A 514 34.72 -16.54 6.28
CA GLY A 514 35.78 -15.59 5.90
C GLY A 514 35.35 -14.12 5.87
N GLN A 515 34.29 -13.76 6.59
CA GLN A 515 33.93 -12.36 6.77
C GLN A 515 34.43 -11.81 8.11
N GLU A 516 34.81 -10.54 8.13
CA GLU A 516 34.97 -9.81 9.39
C GLU A 516 33.59 -9.54 9.98
N VAL A 517 33.40 -9.78 11.28
CA VAL A 517 32.07 -9.71 11.91
C VAL A 517 32.14 -8.83 13.15
N HIS A 518 31.34 -7.75 13.16
CA HIS A 518 31.33 -6.73 14.20
C HIS A 518 29.91 -6.52 14.72
N LEU A 519 29.76 -6.45 16.06
CA LEU A 519 28.53 -6.03 16.72
C LEU A 519 28.72 -4.61 17.25
N PHE A 520 27.93 -3.66 16.77
CA PHE A 520 27.83 -2.32 17.35
C PHE A 520 26.55 -2.24 18.19
N ASP A 521 26.70 -2.40 19.52
CA ASP A 521 25.64 -2.26 20.52
C ASP A 521 26.14 -1.42 21.71
N PRO A 522 26.16 -0.09 21.57
CA PRO A 522 26.68 0.84 22.58
C PRO A 522 26.04 0.73 23.96
N LEU A 523 24.88 0.09 24.09
CA LEU A 523 24.13 -0.01 25.34
C LEU A 523 24.12 -1.43 25.92
N ASP A 524 24.82 -2.39 25.30
CA ASP A 524 24.92 -3.76 25.79
C ASP A 524 25.40 -3.80 27.26
N GLU A 525 24.68 -4.55 28.10
CA GLU A 525 24.93 -4.61 29.53
C GLU A 525 26.27 -5.26 29.89
N SER A 526 26.73 -6.19 29.05
CA SER A 526 28.02 -6.85 29.19
C SER A 526 29.17 -6.09 28.54
N GLY A 527 28.90 -4.93 27.93
CA GLY A 527 29.90 -4.11 27.25
C GLY A 527 30.38 -4.71 25.92
N ARG A 528 29.66 -5.69 25.35
CA ARG A 528 30.02 -6.32 24.08
C ARG A 528 29.63 -5.41 22.92
N THR A 529 30.53 -4.51 22.56
CA THR A 529 30.37 -3.63 21.39
C THR A 529 31.71 -3.34 20.73
N ALA A 530 31.73 -3.39 19.41
CA ALA A 530 32.73 -2.74 18.58
C ALA A 530 32.57 -1.21 18.70
N ARG A 531 33.61 -0.49 18.30
CA ARG A 531 33.65 0.96 18.32
C ARG A 531 33.43 1.54 16.93
N TYR A 532 32.64 2.60 16.87
CA TYR A 532 32.39 3.39 15.68
C TYR A 532 32.38 4.88 16.04
N ASN A 533 33.40 5.60 15.59
CA ASN A 533 33.55 7.03 15.73
C ASN A 533 33.10 7.73 14.42
N PRO A 534 31.95 8.43 14.44
CA PRO A 534 31.47 9.16 13.26
C PRO A 534 32.45 10.23 12.76
N LEU A 535 33.24 10.83 13.65
CA LEU A 535 34.21 11.87 13.27
C LEU A 535 35.51 11.27 12.72
N GLY A 536 35.73 9.96 12.83
CA GLY A 536 36.90 9.29 12.27
C GLY A 536 36.94 9.28 10.73
N TYR A 537 35.85 9.67 10.07
CA TYR A 537 35.75 9.79 8.61
C TYR A 537 35.93 11.23 8.11
N VAL A 538 36.10 12.20 9.00
CA VAL A 538 36.39 13.60 8.66
C VAL A 538 37.82 13.68 8.14
N ARG A 539 38.00 14.35 7.00
CA ARG A 539 39.33 14.52 6.37
C ARG A 539 40.16 15.58 7.10
N ASN A 540 41.48 15.39 7.08
CA ASN A 540 42.43 16.26 7.79
C ASN A 540 42.80 17.54 7.01
N ASP A 541 42.51 17.60 5.70
CA ASP A 541 42.77 18.81 4.92
C ASP A 541 41.86 19.96 5.40
N PRO A 542 42.37 21.18 5.64
CA PRO A 542 41.57 22.25 6.22
C PRO A 542 40.27 22.55 5.48
N ALA A 543 40.24 22.54 4.14
CA ALA A 543 39.01 22.83 3.41
C ALA A 543 37.97 21.71 3.55
N ASP A 544 38.45 20.47 3.50
CA ASP A 544 37.60 19.28 3.62
C ASP A 544 37.13 19.03 5.06
N LEU A 545 37.95 19.37 6.06
CA LEU A 545 37.66 19.23 7.49
C LEU A 545 36.37 19.96 7.86
N TYR A 546 36.28 21.25 7.51
CA TYR A 546 35.12 22.07 7.86
C TYR A 546 33.87 21.68 7.05
N ASP A 547 34.01 21.27 5.78
CA ASP A 547 32.88 20.75 4.98
C ASP A 547 32.33 19.45 5.59
N ASP A 548 33.20 18.51 5.95
CA ASP A 548 32.81 17.25 6.58
C ASP A 548 32.16 17.48 7.96
N LEU A 549 32.71 18.38 8.79
CA LEU A 549 32.11 18.78 10.06
C LEU A 549 30.75 19.45 9.89
N GLN A 550 30.59 20.35 8.91
CA GLN A 550 29.32 21.01 8.60
C GLN A 550 28.26 20.00 8.16
N ARG A 551 28.62 19.02 7.33
CA ARG A 551 27.72 17.95 6.90
C ARG A 551 27.22 17.15 8.11
N ILE A 552 28.12 16.75 9.00
CA ILE A 552 27.75 16.03 10.23
C ILE A 552 26.90 16.91 11.16
N ALA A 553 27.19 18.20 11.27
CA ALA A 553 26.41 19.15 12.06
C ALA A 553 24.97 19.28 11.54
N VAL A 554 24.76 19.36 10.22
CA VAL A 554 23.42 19.41 9.63
C VAL A 554 22.60 18.16 9.97
N MET A 555 23.26 17.00 10.10
CA MET A 555 22.63 15.73 10.47
C MET A 555 22.26 15.67 11.94
N LEU A 556 23.16 16.08 12.83
CA LEU A 556 22.95 16.07 14.28
C LEU A 556 21.98 17.16 14.75
N PHE A 557 21.94 18.29 14.02
CA PHE A 557 21.09 19.44 14.31
C PHE A 557 20.19 19.75 13.11
N PRO A 558 19.20 18.89 12.77
CA PRO A 558 18.29 19.14 11.67
C PRO A 558 17.42 20.38 11.94
N ALA A 559 17.12 21.17 10.91
CA ALA A 559 16.23 22.31 11.06
C ALA A 559 14.78 21.80 11.20
N GLU A 560 14.09 22.22 12.26
CA GLU A 560 12.68 21.88 12.46
C GLU A 560 11.78 22.78 11.61
N SER A 561 10.68 22.22 11.08
CA SER A 561 9.70 22.99 10.29
C SER A 561 8.86 23.95 11.14
N ARG A 562 8.92 23.85 12.47
CA ARG A 562 8.23 24.70 13.45
C ARG A 562 9.20 25.08 14.55
N GLY A 563 9.93 26.18 14.36
CA GLY A 563 10.88 26.73 15.33
C GLY A 563 11.67 27.87 14.72
N ASP A 564 12.33 28.67 15.55
CA ASP A 564 13.25 29.71 15.08
C ASP A 564 14.54 29.06 14.52
N PRO A 565 14.84 29.20 13.21
CA PRO A 565 16.02 28.60 12.59
C PRO A 565 17.33 29.02 13.26
N PHE A 566 17.35 30.21 13.88
CA PHE A 566 18.53 30.80 14.50
C PHE A 566 19.22 29.85 15.48
N TRP A 567 18.46 29.16 16.35
CA TRP A 567 19.05 28.32 17.39
C TRP A 567 19.71 27.06 16.84
N PHE A 568 19.20 26.53 15.74
CA PHE A 568 19.78 25.36 15.07
C PHE A 568 21.03 25.73 14.28
N GLU A 569 21.00 26.88 13.59
CA GLU A 569 22.18 27.41 12.90
C GLU A 569 23.30 27.75 13.87
N ALA A 570 22.98 28.41 14.99
CA ALA A 570 23.96 28.69 16.04
C ALA A 570 24.54 27.42 16.67
N ALA A 571 23.71 26.38 16.89
CA ALA A 571 24.18 25.08 17.38
C ALA A 571 25.12 24.37 16.39
N ARG A 572 24.83 24.44 15.08
CA ARG A 572 25.72 23.91 14.03
C ARG A 572 27.06 24.65 14.02
N SER A 573 27.04 25.98 14.03
CA SER A 573 28.24 26.81 14.07
C SER A 573 29.09 26.49 15.31
N SER A 574 28.45 26.32 16.47
CA SER A 574 29.12 25.90 17.71
C SER A 574 29.79 24.53 17.57
N PHE A 575 29.08 23.53 17.04
CA PHE A 575 29.63 22.19 16.82
C PHE A 575 30.84 22.21 15.86
N VAL A 576 30.75 22.97 14.76
CA VAL A 576 31.84 23.09 13.78
C VAL A 576 33.04 23.82 14.37
N ALA A 577 32.83 24.90 15.13
CA ALA A 577 33.91 25.67 15.75
C ALA A 577 34.70 24.83 16.76
N ILE A 578 34.00 24.14 17.68
CA ILE A 578 34.64 23.28 18.67
C ILE A 578 35.21 22.01 18.03
N GLY A 579 34.54 21.44 17.03
CA GLY A 579 35.05 20.31 16.25
C GLY A 579 36.37 20.63 15.55
N GLY A 580 36.49 21.81 14.94
CA GLY A 580 37.72 22.31 14.33
C GLY A 580 38.82 22.52 15.38
N TYR A 581 38.50 23.09 16.53
CA TYR A 581 39.43 23.23 17.65
C TYR A 581 39.97 21.88 18.13
N VAL A 582 39.09 20.88 18.32
CA VAL A 582 39.50 19.53 18.74
C VAL A 582 40.37 18.88 17.67
N ALA A 583 40.01 18.99 16.39
CA ALA A 583 40.78 18.42 15.28
C ALA A 583 42.18 19.03 15.15
N GLU A 584 42.31 20.33 15.38
CA GLU A 584 43.59 21.06 15.26
C GLU A 584 44.42 21.04 16.55
N THR A 585 43.92 20.43 17.65
CA THR A 585 44.63 20.37 18.94
C THR A 585 45.29 19.01 19.14
N PRO A 586 46.63 18.94 19.09
CA PRO A 586 47.35 17.69 19.31
C PRO A 586 47.02 17.08 20.68
N GLY A 587 46.75 15.78 20.70
CA GLY A 587 46.45 15.02 21.92
C GLY A 587 44.96 14.96 22.31
N LEU A 588 44.09 15.76 21.68
CA LEU A 588 42.64 15.59 21.85
C LEU A 588 42.08 14.58 20.83
N PRO A 589 41.28 13.59 21.26
CA PRO A 589 40.66 12.65 20.34
C PRO A 589 39.47 13.31 19.62
N LEU A 590 39.52 13.37 18.29
CA LEU A 590 38.41 13.89 17.48
C LEU A 590 37.19 12.97 17.56
N THR A 591 36.35 13.23 18.56
CA THR A 591 35.14 12.45 18.92
C THR A 591 34.03 13.40 19.33
N ILE A 592 32.77 12.99 19.16
CA ILE A 592 31.62 13.81 19.57
C ILE A 592 31.62 14.01 21.10
N GLY A 593 32.04 13.00 21.86
CA GLY A 593 32.18 13.11 23.30
C GLY A 593 33.23 14.14 23.73
N GLU A 594 34.35 14.25 23.01
CA GLU A 594 35.36 15.28 23.30
C GLU A 594 34.85 16.69 22.98
N ILE A 595 34.13 16.87 21.87
CA ILE A 595 33.47 18.15 21.56
C ILE A 595 32.52 18.56 22.70
N LEU A 596 31.74 17.61 23.23
CA LEU A 596 30.82 17.85 24.34
C LEU A 596 31.56 18.20 25.64
N ARG A 597 32.70 17.54 25.92
CA ARG A 597 33.57 17.88 27.06
C ARG A 597 34.11 19.29 26.96
N GLN A 598 34.61 19.71 25.79
CA GLN A 598 35.11 21.07 25.57
C GLN A 598 34.00 22.13 25.72
N LEU A 599 32.79 21.86 25.24
CA LEU A 599 31.63 22.74 25.44
C LEU A 599 31.18 22.85 26.89
N SER A 600 31.49 21.86 27.72
CA SER A 600 31.08 21.76 29.12
C SER A 600 32.23 22.02 30.11
N ALA A 601 33.43 22.30 29.62
CA ALA A 601 34.65 22.42 30.44
C ALA A 601 34.61 23.60 31.42
N THR A 602 33.90 24.68 31.06
CA THR A 602 33.79 25.90 31.86
C THR A 602 32.42 26.55 31.69
N GLN A 603 32.01 27.34 32.69
CA GLN A 603 30.82 28.18 32.58
C GLN A 603 31.05 29.36 31.64
N ASP A 604 32.25 29.94 31.64
CA ASP A 604 32.65 31.06 30.79
C ASP A 604 33.50 30.57 29.62
N LEU A 605 32.82 30.21 28.53
CA LEU A 605 33.45 29.72 27.30
C LEU A 605 34.23 30.82 26.58
N LYS A 606 33.78 32.06 26.68
CA LYS A 606 34.37 33.19 25.94
C LYS A 606 35.78 33.47 26.45
N THR A 607 35.91 33.70 27.76
CA THR A 607 37.22 33.94 28.36
C THR A 607 38.16 32.75 28.16
N HIS A 608 37.64 31.51 28.23
CA HIS A 608 38.44 30.31 28.03
C HIS A 608 39.02 30.22 26.61
N PHE A 609 38.18 30.32 25.58
CA PHE A 609 38.65 30.21 24.20
C PHE A 609 39.41 31.46 23.73
N ASP A 610 39.08 32.66 24.20
CA ASP A 610 39.89 33.87 23.93
C ASP A 610 41.32 33.70 24.45
N LYS A 611 41.47 33.17 25.68
CA LYS A 611 42.77 32.82 26.25
C LYS A 611 43.44 31.72 25.44
N THR A 612 42.74 30.65 25.09
CA THR A 612 43.29 29.55 24.29
C THR A 612 43.78 30.02 22.91
N ILE A 613 43.05 30.91 22.23
CA ILE A 613 43.45 31.49 20.95
C ILE A 613 44.73 32.32 21.12
N ALA A 614 44.82 33.15 22.17
CA ALA A 614 46.01 33.94 22.47
C ALA A 614 47.22 33.06 22.79
N ASP A 615 47.05 32.06 23.65
CA ASP A 615 48.10 31.11 24.06
C ASP A 615 48.59 30.29 22.86
N ARG A 616 47.69 29.79 22.02
CA ARG A 616 48.04 29.02 20.80
C ARG A 616 48.73 29.88 19.76
N LYS A 617 48.36 31.16 19.63
CA LYS A 617 49.03 32.12 18.73
C LYS A 617 50.48 32.38 19.14
N ALA A 618 50.77 32.36 20.44
CA ALA A 618 52.13 32.54 20.98
C ALA A 618 52.93 31.22 21.07
N GLY A 619 52.24 30.07 21.00
CA GLY A 619 52.81 28.74 21.17
C GLY A 619 53.33 28.07 19.88
N PRO A 620 53.86 26.84 20.00
CA PRO A 620 54.50 26.10 18.89
C PRO A 620 53.49 25.51 17.88
N SER A 621 52.20 25.48 18.22
CA SER A 621 51.13 25.01 17.35
C SER A 621 50.07 26.11 17.29
N PRO A 622 50.04 26.97 16.27
CA PRO A 622 48.97 27.94 16.08
C PRO A 622 47.72 27.28 15.49
N LEU A 623 46.55 27.81 15.83
CA LEU A 623 45.29 27.44 15.18
C LEU A 623 45.23 28.02 13.77
N SER A 624 44.57 27.32 12.86
CA SER A 624 44.34 27.78 11.50
C SER A 624 43.46 29.03 11.49
N ARG A 625 43.56 29.82 10.41
CA ARG A 625 42.72 31.01 10.26
C ARG A 625 41.24 30.67 10.20
N HIS A 626 40.87 29.54 9.61
CA HIS A 626 39.49 29.06 9.56
C HIS A 626 38.97 28.69 10.95
N CYS A 627 39.79 28.02 11.78
CA CYS A 627 39.43 27.70 13.17
C CYS A 627 39.19 28.96 14.00
N ILE A 628 40.11 29.93 13.89
CA ILE A 628 40.00 31.20 14.61
C ILE A 628 38.74 31.95 14.16
N THR A 629 38.43 31.99 12.86
CA THR A 629 37.20 32.62 12.36
C THR A 629 35.96 31.90 12.90
N ALA A 630 35.90 30.58 12.82
CA ALA A 630 34.75 29.81 13.32
C ALA A 630 34.55 29.98 14.83
N LEU A 631 35.63 29.98 15.62
CA LEU A 631 35.59 30.26 17.05
C LEU A 631 35.13 31.69 17.32
N ASN A 632 35.70 32.70 16.67
CA ASN A 632 35.31 34.10 16.86
C ASN A 632 33.85 34.34 16.48
N ASP A 633 33.37 33.77 15.38
CA ASP A 633 31.97 33.90 14.94
C ASP A 633 31.01 33.30 15.98
N PHE A 634 31.37 32.16 16.58
CA PHE A 634 30.62 31.57 17.68
C PHE A 634 30.67 32.43 18.94
N LEU A 635 31.86 32.90 19.34
CA LEU A 635 32.11 33.67 20.57
C LEU A 635 31.67 35.14 20.51
N ALA A 636 31.35 35.66 19.32
CA ALA A 636 30.83 37.00 19.11
C ALA A 636 29.43 37.21 19.71
N ALA A 637 28.68 36.12 19.94
CA ALA A 637 27.37 36.16 20.58
C ALA A 637 27.46 36.64 22.05
N SER A 638 26.37 37.22 22.56
CA SER A 638 26.29 37.62 23.98
C SER A 638 26.33 36.39 24.90
N GLU A 639 26.79 36.56 26.15
CA GLU A 639 26.91 35.45 27.12
C GLU A 639 25.60 34.69 27.32
N ASN A 640 24.46 35.39 27.37
CA ASN A 640 23.14 34.78 27.48
C ASN A 640 22.80 33.91 26.26
N THR A 641 23.15 34.37 25.06
CA THR A 641 22.97 33.63 23.82
C THR A 641 23.90 32.42 23.77
N LEU A 642 25.19 32.57 24.11
CA LEU A 642 26.15 31.47 24.19
C LEU A 642 25.70 30.36 25.14
N ASN A 643 25.24 30.72 26.34
CA ASN A 643 24.72 29.77 27.31
C ASN A 643 23.45 29.05 26.81
N SER A 644 22.60 29.75 26.06
CA SER A 644 21.39 29.16 25.45
C SER A 644 21.75 28.20 24.31
N VAL A 645 22.68 28.57 23.43
CA VAL A 645 23.22 27.70 22.37
C VAL A 645 23.87 26.46 22.97
N ARG A 646 24.69 26.60 24.04
CA ARG A 646 25.28 25.46 24.75
C ARG A 646 24.22 24.49 25.27
N LYS A 647 23.13 24.99 25.86
CA LYS A 647 22.02 24.14 26.31
C LYS A 647 21.37 23.39 25.15
N THR A 648 21.16 24.05 24.02
CA THR A 648 20.63 23.42 22.80
C THR A 648 21.54 22.31 22.27
N VAL A 649 22.86 22.56 22.20
CA VAL A 649 23.85 21.56 21.77
C VAL A 649 23.88 20.37 22.73
N THR A 650 23.94 20.64 24.03
CA THR A 650 24.00 19.60 25.07
C THR A 650 22.73 18.74 25.09
N ALA A 651 21.55 19.34 24.88
CA ALA A 651 20.29 18.60 24.81
C ALA A 651 20.26 17.62 23.64
N ARG A 652 20.82 17.99 22.48
CA ARG A 652 20.88 17.13 21.29
C ARG A 652 21.99 16.09 21.36
N LEU A 653 23.14 16.45 21.92
CA LEU A 653 24.28 15.54 22.11
C LEU A 653 24.23 14.78 23.44
N GLY A 654 23.12 14.87 24.19
CA GLY A 654 22.97 14.26 25.51
C GLY A 654 23.16 12.74 25.53
N LEU A 655 23.07 12.09 24.36
CA LEU A 655 23.42 10.68 24.17
C LEU A 655 24.86 10.37 24.65
N TRP A 656 25.82 11.24 24.36
CA TRP A 656 27.25 11.09 24.71
C TRP A 656 27.58 11.41 26.17
N LEU A 657 26.61 11.89 26.96
CA LEU A 657 26.77 11.95 28.42
C LEU A 657 26.78 10.55 29.05
N ASN A 658 26.31 9.53 28.34
CA ASN A 658 26.41 8.14 28.77
C ASN A 658 27.84 7.62 28.49
N PRO A 659 28.61 7.22 29.52
CA PRO A 659 29.98 6.72 29.34
C PRO A 659 30.10 5.53 28.39
N ARG A 660 29.06 4.68 28.30
CA ARG A 660 29.08 3.53 27.37
C ARG A 660 29.04 3.97 25.91
N ILE A 661 28.25 5.01 25.60
CA ILE A 661 28.13 5.55 24.24
C ILE A 661 29.37 6.35 23.88
N ASP A 662 29.90 7.14 24.81
CA ASP A 662 31.18 7.83 24.62
C ASP A 662 32.31 6.83 24.32
N ALA A 663 32.42 5.75 25.11
CA ALA A 663 33.41 4.70 24.88
C ALA A 663 33.19 3.97 23.53
N ALA A 664 31.95 3.62 23.19
CA ALA A 664 31.61 2.97 21.92
C ALA A 664 31.84 3.87 20.70
N THR A 665 31.94 5.18 20.87
CA THR A 665 32.18 6.15 19.78
C THR A 665 33.56 6.81 19.84
N SER A 666 34.47 6.25 20.62
CA SER A 666 35.82 6.81 20.84
C SER A 666 36.82 6.45 19.73
N SER A 667 36.57 5.39 18.96
CA SER A 667 37.44 4.92 17.87
C SER A 667 36.66 4.11 16.84
N ASN A 668 37.33 3.58 15.81
CA ASN A 668 36.75 2.72 14.78
C ASN A 668 37.42 1.34 14.81
N ASP A 669 36.66 0.29 15.10
CA ASP A 669 37.13 -1.11 14.98
C ASP A 669 36.86 -1.70 13.58
N PHE A 670 36.10 -0.99 12.75
CA PHE A 670 35.83 -1.32 11.35
C PHE A 670 35.78 -0.04 10.50
N ASP A 671 36.01 -0.16 9.20
CA ASP A 671 36.02 0.97 8.26
C ASP A 671 34.89 0.86 7.23
N LEU A 672 33.91 1.78 7.31
CA LEU A 672 32.79 1.84 6.39
C LEU A 672 33.20 2.04 4.92
N ARG A 673 34.39 2.58 4.63
CA ARG A 673 34.93 2.74 3.27
C ARG A 673 35.35 1.41 2.63
N GLN A 674 35.55 0.39 3.45
CA GLN A 674 36.00 -0.93 3.00
C GLN A 674 34.84 -1.91 2.78
N LEU A 675 33.59 -1.53 3.09
CA LEU A 675 32.40 -2.37 2.90
C LEU A 675 32.29 -3.00 1.50
N ARG A 676 32.75 -2.28 0.46
CA ARG A 676 32.74 -2.73 -0.95
C ARG A 676 34.03 -3.41 -1.42
N GLN A 677 35.03 -3.54 -0.54
CA GLN A 677 36.37 -4.07 -0.83
C GLN A 677 36.61 -5.38 -0.09
N THR A 678 36.37 -5.40 1.21
CA THR A 678 36.54 -6.57 2.10
C THR A 678 35.18 -7.09 2.58
N PRO A 679 34.95 -8.42 2.61
CA PRO A 679 33.73 -8.99 3.16
C PRO A 679 33.62 -8.73 4.65
N MET A 680 32.64 -7.92 5.05
CA MET A 680 32.41 -7.58 6.45
C MET A 680 30.92 -7.55 6.79
N SER A 681 30.60 -7.89 8.03
CA SER A 681 29.24 -7.95 8.56
C SER A 681 29.14 -7.12 9.82
N ILE A 682 28.39 -6.03 9.75
CA ILE A 682 28.17 -5.11 10.87
C ILE A 682 26.73 -5.27 11.33
N TYR A 683 26.55 -5.70 12.57
CA TYR A 683 25.24 -5.82 13.22
C TYR A 683 25.04 -4.62 14.14
N LEU A 684 23.96 -3.88 13.92
CA LEU A 684 23.55 -2.76 14.76
C LEU A 684 22.57 -3.28 15.80
N GLY A 685 23.10 -3.66 16.96
CA GLY A 685 22.33 -4.16 18.09
C GLY A 685 21.70 -3.00 18.84
N VAL A 686 20.39 -3.02 19.00
CA VAL A 686 19.65 -1.99 19.75
C VAL A 686 18.38 -2.61 20.29
N THR A 687 18.11 -2.47 21.58
CA THR A 687 16.88 -3.01 22.18
C THR A 687 15.67 -2.12 21.85
N PRO A 688 14.44 -2.65 21.82
CA PRO A 688 13.25 -1.87 21.46
C PRO A 688 13.03 -0.62 22.32
N ASP A 689 13.38 -0.68 23.61
CA ASP A 689 13.27 0.41 24.58
C ASP A 689 14.29 1.53 24.37
N ASN A 690 15.43 1.23 23.73
CA ASN A 690 16.49 2.20 23.47
C ASN A 690 16.48 2.76 22.05
N LEU A 691 15.61 2.25 21.18
CA LEU A 691 15.66 2.54 19.76
C LEU A 691 15.43 4.01 19.42
N ASP A 692 14.39 4.63 19.99
CA ASP A 692 14.09 6.05 19.80
C ASP A 692 15.24 6.93 20.30
N ARG A 693 15.84 6.55 21.43
CA ARG A 693 17.00 7.25 22.01
C ARG A 693 18.23 7.13 21.12
N MET A 694 18.47 5.97 20.52
CA MET A 694 19.61 5.68 19.66
C MET A 694 19.45 6.16 18.21
N ALA A 695 18.24 6.56 17.81
CA ALA A 695 17.94 6.97 16.44
C ALA A 695 18.92 8.02 15.85
N PRO A 696 19.37 9.07 16.56
CA PRO A 696 20.33 10.03 16.00
C PRO A 696 21.67 9.38 15.58
N LEU A 697 22.18 8.46 16.40
CA LEU A 697 23.44 7.76 16.13
C LEU A 697 23.28 6.73 14.99
N LEU A 698 22.17 5.98 14.98
CA LEU A 698 21.86 5.03 13.90
C LEU A 698 21.64 5.74 12.56
N ASN A 699 20.96 6.89 12.57
CA ASN A 699 20.74 7.70 11.37
C ASN A 699 22.06 8.22 10.79
N LEU A 700 22.95 8.71 11.66
CA LEU A 700 24.30 9.13 11.26
C LEU A 700 25.09 7.96 10.68
N PHE A 701 25.00 6.77 11.30
CA PHE A 701 25.64 5.55 10.81
C PHE A 701 25.17 5.19 9.39
N PHE A 702 23.85 5.05 9.17
CA PHE A 702 23.33 4.70 7.85
C PHE A 702 23.64 5.77 6.80
N GLN A 703 23.67 7.04 7.20
CA GLN A 703 24.06 8.12 6.31
C GLN A 703 25.52 7.99 5.88
N GLN A 704 26.44 7.75 6.80
CA GLN A 704 27.84 7.54 6.47
C GLN A 704 28.05 6.27 5.63
N VAL A 705 27.33 5.19 5.90
CA VAL A 705 27.35 3.98 5.06
C VAL A 705 27.01 4.31 3.62
N VAL A 706 25.93 5.06 3.37
CA VAL A 706 25.54 5.47 2.03
C VAL A 706 26.56 6.43 1.44
N ASP A 707 26.82 7.56 2.11
CA ASP A 707 27.65 8.65 1.60
C ASP A 707 29.08 8.20 1.26
N LEU A 708 29.70 7.35 2.09
CA LEU A 708 31.06 6.86 1.85
C LEU A 708 31.13 5.82 0.71
N ASN A 709 30.06 5.06 0.48
CA ASN A 709 30.04 3.99 -0.51
C ASN A 709 29.42 4.40 -1.87
N THR A 710 28.93 5.63 -1.99
CA THR A 710 28.37 6.21 -3.23
C THR A 710 29.17 7.36 -3.83
N ARG A 711 30.39 7.64 -3.31
CA ARG A 711 31.29 8.66 -3.90
C ARG A 711 31.78 8.27 -5.29
N GLU A 712 32.14 7.01 -5.46
CA GLU A 712 32.71 6.47 -6.70
C GLU A 712 31.86 5.29 -7.21
N PRO A 713 31.47 5.31 -8.50
CA PRO A 713 30.77 4.19 -9.10
C PRO A 713 31.73 2.99 -9.28
N PRO A 714 31.21 1.74 -9.22
CA PRO A 714 32.02 0.54 -9.41
C PRO A 714 32.81 0.51 -10.73
N GLU A 715 32.32 1.18 -11.78
CA GLU A 715 32.95 1.26 -13.11
C GLU A 715 34.28 2.04 -13.10
N GLN A 716 34.42 3.02 -12.19
CA GLN A 716 35.60 3.88 -12.12
C GLN A 716 36.68 3.29 -11.19
N ASN A 717 36.30 2.41 -10.26
CA ASN A 717 37.22 1.84 -9.29
C ASN A 717 37.03 0.31 -9.17
N PRO A 718 37.90 -0.48 -9.84
CA PRO A 718 37.82 -1.94 -9.83
C PRO A 718 37.93 -2.59 -8.46
N LYS A 719 38.47 -1.87 -7.45
CA LYS A 719 38.53 -2.36 -6.06
C LYS A 719 37.16 -2.43 -5.40
N LEU A 720 36.17 -1.68 -5.91
CA LEU A 720 34.81 -1.64 -5.37
C LEU A 720 33.89 -2.69 -6.00
N ASN A 721 34.36 -3.95 -6.02
CA ASN A 721 33.73 -5.05 -6.74
C ASN A 721 32.72 -5.87 -5.91
N ARG A 722 32.59 -5.61 -4.60
CA ARG A 722 31.67 -6.34 -3.72
C ARG A 722 30.32 -5.62 -3.60
N LYS A 723 29.26 -6.42 -3.46
CA LYS A 723 27.91 -5.94 -3.14
C LYS A 723 27.71 -5.87 -1.63
N VAL A 724 27.02 -4.83 -1.19
CA VAL A 724 26.68 -4.60 0.23
C VAL A 724 25.19 -4.79 0.41
N LEU A 725 24.77 -5.59 1.39
CA LEU A 725 23.37 -5.78 1.77
C LEU A 725 23.07 -4.96 3.03
N LEU A 726 22.20 -3.96 2.89
CA LEU A 726 21.60 -3.24 4.00
C LEU A 726 20.31 -3.97 4.40
N LEU A 727 20.40 -4.79 5.44
CA LEU A 727 19.27 -5.53 6.00
C LEU A 727 18.65 -4.72 7.14
N LEU A 728 17.43 -4.24 6.93
CA LEU A 728 16.74 -3.37 7.87
C LEU A 728 15.58 -4.15 8.50
N ASP A 729 15.90 -4.96 9.52
CA ASP A 729 14.85 -5.65 10.28
C ASP A 729 14.10 -4.63 11.14
N GLU A 730 12.78 -4.63 11.02
CA GLU A 730 11.91 -3.65 11.67
C GLU A 730 12.21 -2.19 11.26
N PHE A 731 12.38 -1.94 9.96
CA PHE A 731 12.70 -0.62 9.40
C PHE A 731 11.88 0.56 9.94
N PRO A 732 10.54 0.48 10.15
CA PRO A 732 9.76 1.61 10.64
C PRO A 732 10.20 2.09 12.03
N ALA A 733 10.89 1.25 12.78
CA ALA A 733 11.33 1.55 14.12
C ALA A 733 12.58 2.48 14.14
N LEU A 734 13.28 2.65 13.01
CA LEU A 734 14.31 3.70 12.86
C LEU A 734 13.75 5.13 12.80
N GLY A 735 12.43 5.27 12.63
CA GLY A 735 11.82 6.57 12.37
C GLY A 735 12.21 7.12 10.99
N ASN A 736 12.45 8.43 10.91
CA ASN A 736 12.74 9.09 9.63
C ASN A 736 14.23 9.05 9.29
N VAL A 737 14.61 8.13 8.41
CA VAL A 737 15.96 8.05 7.83
C VAL A 737 15.99 8.72 6.45
N ASN A 738 16.09 10.06 6.44
CA ASN A 738 16.03 10.87 5.21
C ASN A 738 16.99 10.38 4.11
N VAL A 739 18.21 9.96 4.48
CA VAL A 739 19.22 9.48 3.52
C VAL A 739 18.75 8.21 2.81
N LEU A 740 18.21 7.23 3.52
CA LEU A 740 17.71 5.99 2.92
C LEU A 740 16.52 6.28 2.00
N ALA A 741 15.60 7.15 2.42
CA ALA A 741 14.45 7.54 1.60
C ALA A 741 14.85 8.18 0.26
N LYS A 742 15.91 9.00 0.25
CA LYS A 742 16.42 9.65 -0.99
C LYS A 742 17.33 8.73 -1.80
N SER A 743 18.10 7.86 -1.13
CA SER A 743 19.17 7.09 -1.77
C SER A 743 18.70 5.80 -2.45
N VAL A 744 17.54 5.27 -2.05
CA VAL A 744 16.87 4.10 -2.69
C VAL A 744 16.83 4.19 -4.22
N ALA A 745 16.76 5.39 -4.80
CA ALA A 745 16.68 5.59 -6.24
C ALA A 745 17.99 5.28 -7.00
N PHE A 746 19.15 5.36 -6.35
CA PHE A 746 20.46 5.27 -7.02
C PHE A 746 21.44 4.26 -6.39
N VAL A 747 21.30 3.91 -5.12
CA VAL A 747 22.27 3.05 -4.40
C VAL A 747 22.45 1.66 -5.01
N ALA A 748 21.44 1.14 -5.71
CA ALA A 748 21.52 -0.10 -6.49
C ALA A 748 22.65 -0.06 -7.54
N GLY A 749 22.85 1.09 -8.20
CA GLY A 749 23.92 1.28 -9.19
C GLY A 749 25.32 1.27 -8.58
N TYR A 750 25.44 1.55 -7.29
CA TYR A 750 26.70 1.51 -6.54
C TYR A 750 26.95 0.14 -5.89
N GLY A 751 26.11 -0.87 -6.18
CA GLY A 751 26.26 -2.21 -5.60
C GLY A 751 25.75 -2.35 -4.17
N ILE A 752 24.96 -1.39 -3.69
CA ILE A 752 24.30 -1.46 -2.38
C ILE A 752 22.85 -1.92 -2.58
N ARG A 753 22.44 -2.94 -1.84
CA ARG A 753 21.12 -3.55 -1.94
C ARG A 753 20.37 -3.41 -0.62
N LEU A 754 19.14 -2.90 -0.68
CA LEU A 754 18.26 -2.80 0.48
C LEU A 754 17.36 -4.03 0.58
N LEU A 755 17.32 -4.61 1.78
CA LEU A 755 16.33 -5.60 2.20
C LEU A 755 15.58 -5.00 3.40
N THR A 756 14.42 -4.44 3.13
CA THR A 756 13.61 -3.73 4.13
C THR A 756 12.52 -4.65 4.66
N VAL A 757 12.42 -4.78 5.97
CA VAL A 757 11.39 -5.61 6.61
C VAL A 757 10.40 -4.72 7.37
N ILE A 758 9.11 -4.85 7.03
CA ILE A 758 8.01 -4.13 7.68
C ILE A 758 6.94 -5.11 8.20
N GLN A 759 6.25 -4.75 9.28
CA GLN A 759 5.13 -5.54 9.79
C GLN A 759 3.80 -5.18 9.15
N SER A 760 3.66 -3.96 8.60
CA SER A 760 2.47 -3.48 7.90
C SER A 760 2.78 -2.29 6.99
N PRO A 761 2.19 -2.21 5.78
CA PRO A 761 2.24 -1.01 4.96
C PRO A 761 1.63 0.23 5.66
N ALA A 762 0.84 0.05 6.72
CA ALA A 762 0.35 1.15 7.55
C ALA A 762 1.48 1.83 8.36
N GLN A 763 2.50 1.09 8.80
CA GLN A 763 3.62 1.65 9.58
C GLN A 763 4.39 2.69 8.77
N LEU A 764 4.58 2.46 7.47
CA LEU A 764 5.18 3.45 6.56
C LEU A 764 4.29 4.69 6.39
N ARG A 765 2.97 4.53 6.43
CA ARG A 765 2.00 5.62 6.25
C ARG A 765 1.86 6.51 7.49
N CYS A 766 1.96 5.95 8.69
CA CYS A 766 1.93 6.72 9.94
C CYS A 766 3.09 7.73 9.99
N HIS A 767 4.32 7.31 9.69
CA HIS A 767 5.49 8.20 9.68
C HIS A 767 5.48 9.24 8.55
N LEU A 768 4.78 8.96 7.43
CA LEU A 768 4.61 9.93 6.34
C LEU A 768 3.50 10.97 6.60
N ARG A 769 2.48 10.61 7.38
CA ARG A 769 1.34 11.50 7.69
C ARG A 769 1.75 12.70 8.53
N ASP A 770 2.72 12.55 9.42
CA ASP A 770 3.23 13.64 10.27
C ASP A 770 3.86 14.80 9.47
N ARG A 771 4.24 14.59 8.21
CA ARG A 771 4.68 15.67 7.29
C ARG A 771 3.60 16.15 6.32
N GLY A 772 2.69 15.28 5.89
CA GLY A 772 1.62 15.63 4.93
C GLY A 772 0.61 16.63 5.48
N SER A 773 0.28 16.55 6.77
CA SER A 773 -0.59 17.53 7.44
C SER A 773 0.08 18.89 7.71
N ALA A 774 1.41 18.99 7.56
CA ALA A 774 2.15 20.23 7.78
C ALA A 774 2.42 21.02 6.49
N GLN A 775 2.48 20.38 5.32
CA GLN A 775 2.77 21.05 4.04
C GLN A 775 1.52 21.47 3.23
N LEU A 776 0.34 20.94 3.53
CA LEU A 776 -0.88 21.26 2.77
C LEU A 776 -1.63 22.51 3.28
N HIS A 777 -1.18 23.13 4.38
CA HIS A 777 -1.90 24.25 4.99
C HIS A 777 -1.33 25.65 4.70
N ASP A 778 -0.22 25.79 3.96
CA ASP A 778 0.47 27.11 3.86
C ASP A 778 0.98 27.49 2.47
N GLN A 779 0.24 27.13 1.41
CA GLN A 779 0.39 27.83 0.12
C GLN A 779 -0.86 28.69 -0.16
N PRO A 780 -0.75 30.03 -0.10
CA PRO A 780 -1.72 30.86 -0.79
C PRO A 780 -1.54 30.62 -2.29
N ARG A 781 -2.54 30.03 -2.92
CA ARG A 781 -2.61 29.89 -4.39
C ARG A 781 -2.56 31.31 -4.99
N ARG A 782 -1.48 31.62 -5.71
CA ARG A 782 -1.47 32.65 -6.75
C ARG A 782 -1.76 31.99 -8.08
#